data_AF-A0A1D2I495-F1
#
_entry.id   AF-A0A1D2I495-F1
#
_cell.length_a   1.000
_cell.length_b   1.000
_cell.length_c   1.000
_cell.angle_alpha   90.00
_cell.angle_beta   90.00
_cell.angle_gamma   90.00
#
_symmetry.space_group_name_H-M   'P 1'
#
loop_
_entity.id
_entity.type
_entity.pdbx_description
1 polymer ?
#
loop_
_entity_poly.entity_id
_entity_poly.type
_entity_poly.pdbx_seq_one_letter_code
_entity_poly.pdbx_strand_id
1 'polypeptide(L)'
;MTTANDAAGTLPALLNELADRDVLHIRSLRHGTDRSALSRVGDRVWSLAEAQPDQHLESITLHWPTYPNLLEYDFKVFILATLDSPYPPALGRYTGIYQASISTVHLWFKRLRVFATWLRHRGIDRLYEVNDRDLDQYLDHVRSIQASTSTRRQLLNAAKAVWAYAPHLPPECRMSVVEPWQGRSPGELAEDIQTGHGNKTARIAVDTMIPLLDWALRIVEDIGPDVRDAWQEFRRLHAGTHPGQARFAGLSRTECMNLFLRDAYRTGVALPGDPENPGAIDYKYLACLLGLPALSNSIGLGLRSIAEASGVPVAEDFFIGSVTGQVDGRPWRDKPITASELPQLVWVVTAACFVIVSYLSGMRPGEVSNLRRGCRAEDPDSGELLLLGHRGKGHDRTAAESRRPASRPWAVVRPVHQAIDLLETLHATELLFPTRLPGSSGRRSRMGALTWGSSKVTRELQRLQDWVNSTFTPADGTVAIPPDPIKHLHGSRFRRTLAYFIVRRPRGLIAAALQYGHLKTKVTLNYAAQGDDSWLDDVAVERLEMVLEQSEDDWTRLDEGNEHVSGPAAAEYRRRSAGAAVFLGRTVRAQASVKRLLEQSDTDIHHGEAMACVHRAETAECRKEKLLLGLPADDGPDESLCRSTCANLAYTDRDIAEHRRRLPVLEVEARDPMTPRPRRDRAAVKAAQICAVIELHEASRPESAQVEGGRVA
;
A
#
# COMPACT_ATOMS: atom_id res chain seq x y z
N MET A 1 -32.50 7.70 -51.53
CA MET A 1 -33.03 8.49 -50.39
C MET A 1 -33.72 7.55 -49.43
N THR A 2 -32.94 6.90 -48.57
CA THR A 2 -33.34 6.16 -47.36
C THR A 2 -32.04 5.75 -46.69
N THR A 3 -32.01 5.71 -45.35
CA THR A 3 -30.86 5.39 -44.47
C THR A 3 -29.93 6.57 -44.07
N ALA A 4 -30.48 7.49 -43.29
CA ALA A 4 -29.67 8.31 -42.35
C ALA A 4 -30.40 8.61 -41.02
N ASN A 5 -31.67 8.20 -40.87
CA ASN A 5 -32.51 8.61 -39.74
C ASN A 5 -32.76 7.52 -38.69
N ASP A 6 -32.26 6.29 -38.88
CA ASP A 6 -32.49 5.18 -37.93
C ASP A 6 -31.46 5.10 -36.80
N ALA A 7 -30.30 5.75 -36.91
CA ALA A 7 -29.26 5.69 -35.88
C ALA A 7 -29.56 6.56 -34.64
N ALA A 8 -30.37 7.62 -34.79
CA ALA A 8 -30.74 8.49 -33.66
C ALA A 8 -31.73 7.82 -32.69
N GLY A 9 -32.52 6.84 -33.16
CA GLY A 9 -33.49 6.10 -32.35
C GLY A 9 -32.91 4.89 -31.58
N THR A 10 -31.75 4.37 -32.00
CA THR A 10 -31.12 3.17 -31.40
C THR A 10 -30.33 3.48 -30.12
N LEU A 11 -29.81 4.71 -30.00
CA LEU A 11 -28.95 5.16 -28.92
C LEU A 11 -29.63 5.30 -27.54
N PRO A 12 -30.86 5.81 -27.44
CA PRO A 12 -31.62 5.79 -26.19
C PRO A 12 -31.99 4.36 -25.74
N ALA A 13 -32.14 3.42 -26.68
CA ALA A 13 -32.52 2.04 -26.38
C ALA A 13 -31.38 1.27 -25.69
N LEU A 14 -30.13 1.41 -26.14
CA LEU A 14 -28.95 0.79 -25.51
C LEU A 14 -28.66 1.36 -24.12
N LEU A 15 -28.91 2.67 -23.92
CA LEU A 15 -28.86 3.30 -22.61
C LEU A 15 -29.93 2.74 -21.68
N ASN A 16 -31.16 2.53 -22.16
CA ASN A 16 -32.23 1.95 -21.36
C ASN A 16 -31.95 0.48 -21.00
N GLU A 17 -31.35 -0.30 -21.90
CA GLU A 17 -30.93 -1.68 -21.61
C GLU A 17 -29.79 -1.76 -20.59
N LEU A 18 -28.85 -0.80 -20.63
CA LEU A 18 -27.73 -0.75 -19.68
C LEU A 18 -28.04 0.07 -18.42
N ALA A 19 -29.09 0.89 -18.41
CA ALA A 19 -29.37 1.87 -17.36
C ALA A 19 -29.44 1.23 -15.97
N ASP A 20 -30.06 0.05 -15.88
CA ASP A 20 -30.24 -0.70 -14.66
C ASP A 20 -29.05 -1.59 -14.27
N ARG A 21 -28.02 -1.66 -15.12
CA ARG A 21 -26.83 -2.45 -14.86
C ARG A 21 -25.95 -1.78 -13.79
N ASP A 22 -25.42 -2.60 -12.88
CA ASP A 22 -24.44 -2.15 -11.89
C ASP A 22 -23.13 -1.70 -12.57
N VAL A 23 -22.64 -0.51 -12.20
CA VAL A 23 -21.37 0.05 -12.71
C VAL A 23 -20.18 -0.83 -12.35
N LEU A 24 -20.22 -1.50 -11.19
CA LEU A 24 -19.14 -2.36 -10.69
C LEU A 24 -19.45 -3.86 -10.85
N HIS A 25 -20.22 -4.23 -11.88
CA HIS A 25 -20.70 -5.60 -12.10
C HIS A 25 -19.59 -6.67 -12.07
N ILE A 26 -18.48 -6.45 -12.79
CA ILE A 26 -17.36 -7.42 -12.90
C ILE A 26 -16.27 -7.17 -11.84
N ARG A 27 -16.26 -5.99 -11.20
CA ARG A 27 -15.18 -5.57 -10.31
C ARG A 27 -15.22 -6.35 -9.00
N SER A 28 -14.03 -6.63 -8.47
CA SER A 28 -13.89 -7.17 -7.12
C SER A 28 -14.24 -6.09 -6.11
N LEU A 29 -15.17 -6.39 -5.21
CA LEU A 29 -15.66 -5.48 -4.20
C LEU A 29 -15.07 -5.79 -2.83
N ARG A 30 -15.14 -4.82 -1.92
CA ARG A 30 -14.83 -5.04 -0.51
C ARG A 30 -15.78 -6.08 0.07
N HIS A 31 -15.28 -6.86 1.03
CA HIS A 31 -16.11 -7.84 1.74
C HIS A 31 -17.27 -7.14 2.47
N GLY A 32 -18.48 -7.70 2.36
CA GLY A 32 -19.68 -7.15 2.99
C GLY A 32 -20.30 -5.95 2.26
N THR A 33 -19.82 -5.64 1.05
CA THR A 33 -20.50 -4.66 0.18
C THR A 33 -21.89 -5.17 -0.19
N ASP A 34 -22.91 -4.38 0.15
CA ASP A 34 -24.27 -4.57 -0.33
C ASP A 34 -24.36 -4.19 -1.81
N ARG A 35 -24.61 -5.19 -2.67
CA ARG A 35 -24.70 -4.97 -4.12
C ARG A 35 -25.91 -4.11 -4.51
N SER A 36 -26.99 -4.13 -3.74
CA SER A 36 -28.18 -3.33 -4.02
C SER A 36 -27.93 -1.81 -3.87
N ALA A 37 -26.84 -1.44 -3.18
CA ALA A 37 -26.43 -0.07 -2.96
C ALA A 37 -25.40 0.44 -3.99
N LEU A 38 -25.04 -0.36 -5.00
CA LEU A 38 -24.10 0.05 -6.05
C LEU A 38 -24.75 1.06 -7.00
N SER A 39 -23.94 1.95 -7.55
CA SER A 39 -24.38 2.86 -8.62
C SER A 39 -24.75 2.08 -9.89
N ARG A 40 -25.79 2.55 -10.55
CA ARG A 40 -26.25 2.04 -11.85
C ARG A 40 -25.74 2.93 -12.98
N VAL A 41 -25.61 2.38 -14.19
CA VAL A 41 -25.09 3.12 -15.35
C VAL A 41 -25.94 4.36 -15.66
N GLY A 42 -27.27 4.27 -15.46
CA GLY A 42 -28.20 5.39 -15.65
C GLY A 42 -27.98 6.56 -14.67
N ASP A 43 -27.33 6.32 -13.53
CA ASP A 43 -27.15 7.35 -12.51
C ASP A 43 -26.31 8.53 -13.01
N ARG A 44 -26.62 9.73 -12.50
CA ARG A 44 -25.82 10.94 -12.77
C ARG A 44 -24.49 10.96 -12.02
N VAL A 45 -24.35 10.09 -11.02
CA VAL A 45 -23.17 10.02 -10.15
C VAL A 45 -22.83 8.54 -9.93
N TRP A 46 -21.61 8.14 -10.28
CA TRP A 46 -21.14 6.76 -10.06
C TRP A 46 -20.15 6.71 -8.88
N SER A 47 -20.46 5.92 -7.86
CA SER A 47 -19.51 5.55 -6.80
C SER A 47 -18.65 4.37 -7.25
N LEU A 48 -17.33 4.50 -7.12
CA LEU A 48 -16.36 3.42 -7.33
C LEU A 48 -15.68 2.98 -6.01
N ALA A 49 -16.16 3.47 -4.87
CA ALA A 49 -15.53 3.31 -3.55
C ALA A 49 -15.38 1.83 -3.15
N GLU A 50 -16.38 1.03 -3.50
CA GLU A 50 -16.51 -0.38 -3.15
C GLU A 50 -15.49 -1.25 -3.88
N ALA A 51 -15.02 -0.82 -5.06
CA ALA A 51 -14.00 -1.52 -5.84
C ALA A 51 -12.57 -1.04 -5.54
N GLN A 52 -12.38 -0.04 -4.69
CA GLN A 52 -11.05 0.44 -4.32
C GLN A 52 -10.40 -0.54 -3.33
N PRO A 53 -9.21 -1.10 -3.67
CA PRO A 53 -8.50 -2.03 -2.79
C PRO A 53 -7.97 -1.37 -1.53
N ASP A 54 -7.43 -0.17 -1.71
CA ASP A 54 -6.72 0.56 -0.69
C ASP A 54 -7.68 1.47 0.09
N GLN A 55 -7.76 1.25 1.40
CA GLN A 55 -8.67 2.01 2.26
C GLN A 55 -8.11 3.37 2.68
N HIS A 56 -6.85 3.66 2.35
CA HIS A 56 -6.21 4.97 2.54
C HIS A 56 -6.51 5.96 1.41
N LEU A 57 -7.06 5.49 0.29
CA LEU A 57 -7.47 6.34 -0.81
C LEU A 57 -8.85 6.95 -0.51
N GLU A 58 -9.03 8.19 -0.94
CA GLU A 58 -10.35 8.82 -0.93
C GLU A 58 -11.32 8.05 -1.83
N SER A 59 -12.61 8.03 -1.44
CA SER A 59 -13.62 7.43 -2.29
C SER A 59 -13.65 8.13 -3.64
N ILE A 60 -13.73 7.33 -4.70
CA ILE A 60 -13.82 7.85 -6.05
C ILE A 60 -15.28 7.92 -6.45
N THR A 61 -15.71 9.13 -6.79
CA THR A 61 -17.05 9.40 -7.31
C THR A 61 -16.93 10.15 -8.65
N LEU A 62 -17.64 9.66 -9.66
CA LEU A 62 -17.65 10.23 -11.00
C LEU A 62 -18.93 11.04 -11.19
N HIS A 63 -18.80 12.34 -11.46
CA HIS A 63 -19.92 13.26 -11.64
C HIS A 63 -20.15 13.58 -13.12
N TRP A 64 -21.08 12.84 -13.74
CA TRP A 64 -21.39 12.97 -15.16
C TRP A 64 -21.93 14.32 -15.62
N PRO A 65 -22.66 15.12 -14.81
CA PRO A 65 -23.06 16.47 -15.19
C PRO A 65 -21.90 17.43 -15.52
N THR A 66 -20.65 17.03 -15.24
CA THR A 66 -19.46 17.80 -15.63
C THR A 66 -19.00 17.53 -17.07
N TYR A 67 -19.58 16.54 -17.75
CA TYR A 67 -19.38 16.26 -19.17
C TYR A 67 -20.43 16.99 -20.01
N PRO A 68 -20.12 17.33 -21.28
CA PRO A 68 -21.12 17.87 -22.17
C PRO A 68 -22.18 16.81 -22.55
N ASN A 69 -23.45 17.21 -22.51
CA ASN A 69 -24.60 16.31 -22.61
C ASN A 69 -24.57 15.34 -23.80
N LEU A 70 -24.13 15.78 -25.00
CA LEU A 70 -24.16 14.90 -26.19
C LEU A 70 -23.01 13.87 -26.23
N LEU A 71 -21.91 14.13 -25.51
CA LEU A 71 -20.77 13.21 -25.41
C LEU A 71 -20.82 12.35 -24.14
N GLU A 72 -21.69 12.69 -23.17
CA GLU A 72 -21.79 11.98 -21.89
C GLU A 72 -22.00 10.47 -22.11
N TYR A 73 -22.86 10.09 -23.06
CA TYR A 73 -23.11 8.70 -23.38
C TYR A 73 -21.86 7.95 -23.84
N ASP A 74 -21.15 8.47 -24.85
CA ASP A 74 -19.97 7.81 -25.40
C ASP A 74 -18.88 7.62 -24.34
N PHE A 75 -18.69 8.62 -23.46
CA PHE A 75 -17.75 8.51 -22.35
C PHE A 75 -18.24 7.61 -21.22
N LYS A 76 -19.55 7.52 -20.94
CA LYS A 76 -20.12 6.52 -20.00
C LYS A 76 -19.81 5.11 -20.46
N VAL A 77 -20.04 4.82 -21.73
CA VAL A 77 -19.74 3.50 -22.32
C VAL A 77 -18.25 3.21 -22.28
N PHE A 78 -17.40 4.20 -22.60
CA PHE A 78 -15.95 4.06 -22.44
C PHE A 78 -15.54 3.73 -21.00
N ILE A 79 -15.99 4.51 -20.01
CA ILE A 79 -15.62 4.28 -18.60
C ILE A 79 -16.12 2.91 -18.13
N LEU A 80 -17.33 2.50 -18.52
CA LEU A 80 -17.85 1.16 -18.23
C LEU A 80 -16.95 0.08 -18.84
N ALA A 81 -16.51 0.23 -20.09
CA ALA A 81 -15.57 -0.68 -20.73
C ALA A 81 -14.23 -0.76 -19.97
N THR A 82 -13.71 0.36 -19.44
CA THR A 82 -12.49 0.34 -18.60
C THR A 82 -12.69 -0.38 -17.25
N LEU A 83 -13.92 -0.42 -16.75
CA LEU A 83 -14.28 -1.12 -15.52
C LEU A 83 -14.47 -2.62 -15.76
N ASP A 84 -15.01 -3.00 -16.90
CA ASP A 84 -15.38 -4.39 -17.20
C ASP A 84 -14.28 -5.18 -17.92
N SER A 85 -13.47 -4.50 -18.74
CA SER A 85 -12.62 -5.17 -19.73
C SER A 85 -11.16 -5.25 -19.31
N PRO A 86 -10.38 -6.17 -19.91
CA PRO A 86 -8.95 -6.25 -19.68
C PRO A 86 -8.21 -4.94 -19.98
N TYR A 87 -7.04 -4.74 -19.39
CA TYR A 87 -6.19 -3.60 -19.72
C TYR A 87 -5.60 -3.77 -21.14
N PRO A 88 -5.79 -2.80 -22.07
CA PRO A 88 -5.33 -2.94 -23.44
C PRO A 88 -3.80 -3.02 -23.53
N PRO A 89 -3.24 -3.96 -24.30
CA PRO A 89 -1.79 -4.05 -24.53
C PRO A 89 -1.21 -2.75 -25.10
N ALA A 90 -1.97 -2.04 -25.95
CA ALA A 90 -1.55 -0.79 -26.57
C ALA A 90 -1.34 0.39 -25.59
N LEU A 91 -1.80 0.26 -24.33
CA LEU A 91 -1.55 1.23 -23.25
C LEU A 91 -0.46 0.77 -22.27
N GLY A 92 -0.02 -0.48 -22.38
CA GLY A 92 0.88 -1.12 -21.44
C GLY A 92 2.35 -0.76 -21.67
N ARG A 93 3.04 -0.40 -20.58
CA ARG A 93 4.51 -0.56 -20.44
C ARG A 93 4.89 -1.69 -19.47
N TYR A 94 3.88 -2.34 -18.88
CA TYR A 94 3.99 -3.36 -17.84
C TYR A 94 3.03 -4.49 -18.20
N THR A 95 3.47 -5.73 -18.13
CA THR A 95 2.57 -6.90 -18.20
C THR A 95 2.12 -7.31 -16.79
N GLY A 96 1.00 -8.04 -16.73
CA GLY A 96 0.36 -8.46 -15.48
C GLY A 96 -0.78 -7.53 -15.02
N ILE A 97 -0.96 -6.37 -15.66
CA ILE A 97 -2.12 -5.50 -15.40
C ILE A 97 -3.36 -6.12 -16.05
N TYR A 98 -4.19 -6.80 -15.24
CA TYR A 98 -5.40 -7.44 -15.76
C TYR A 98 -6.49 -6.42 -16.12
N GLN A 99 -6.62 -5.34 -15.36
CA GLN A 99 -7.61 -4.29 -15.57
C GLN A 99 -7.03 -2.95 -15.11
N ALA A 100 -7.57 -1.84 -15.62
CA ALA A 100 -7.19 -0.52 -15.14
C ALA A 100 -7.49 -0.39 -13.64
N SER A 101 -6.56 0.14 -12.84
CA SER A 101 -6.86 0.44 -11.44
C SER A 101 -7.98 1.49 -11.34
N ILE A 102 -8.77 1.48 -10.26
CA ILE A 102 -9.83 2.49 -10.06
C ILE A 102 -9.26 3.92 -10.08
N SER A 103 -8.05 4.11 -9.56
CA SER A 103 -7.34 5.40 -9.64
C SER A 103 -6.99 5.80 -11.08
N THR A 104 -6.61 4.84 -11.93
CA THR A 104 -6.38 5.08 -13.36
C THR A 104 -7.67 5.47 -14.07
N VAL A 105 -8.78 4.78 -13.79
CA VAL A 105 -10.11 5.11 -14.35
C VAL A 105 -10.53 6.52 -13.95
N HIS A 106 -10.36 6.89 -12.67
CA HIS A 106 -10.62 8.26 -12.20
C HIS A 106 -9.75 9.30 -12.88
N LEU A 107 -8.47 8.99 -13.10
CA LEU A 107 -7.57 9.87 -13.81
C LEU A 107 -8.05 10.07 -15.25
N TRP A 108 -8.39 9.00 -15.97
CA TRP A 108 -8.96 9.11 -17.32
C TRP A 108 -10.26 9.90 -17.31
N PHE A 109 -11.19 9.64 -16.40
CA PHE A 109 -12.43 10.41 -16.25
C PHE A 109 -12.16 11.92 -16.08
N LYS A 110 -11.18 12.31 -15.25
CA LYS A 110 -10.81 13.72 -15.07
C LYS A 110 -10.18 14.35 -16.32
N ARG A 111 -9.33 13.60 -17.03
CA ARG A 111 -8.60 14.10 -18.21
C ARG A 111 -9.48 14.13 -19.46
N LEU A 112 -10.34 13.14 -19.65
CA LEU A 112 -11.28 13.07 -20.75
C LEU A 112 -12.34 14.16 -20.69
N ARG A 113 -12.63 14.73 -19.52
CA ARG A 113 -13.47 15.94 -19.46
C ARG A 113 -12.89 17.10 -20.27
N VAL A 114 -11.56 17.28 -20.23
CA VAL A 114 -10.89 18.32 -21.04
C VAL A 114 -11.02 18.00 -22.53
N PHE A 115 -10.86 16.73 -22.91
CA PHE A 115 -11.03 16.29 -24.29
C PHE A 115 -12.48 16.47 -24.77
N ALA A 116 -13.47 16.07 -23.97
CA ALA A 116 -14.89 16.21 -24.27
C ALA A 116 -15.31 17.68 -24.45
N THR A 117 -14.86 18.58 -23.56
CA THR A 117 -15.11 20.02 -23.71
C THR A 117 -14.46 20.57 -24.97
N TRP A 118 -13.24 20.13 -25.30
CA TRP A 118 -12.55 20.54 -26.52
C TRP A 118 -13.28 20.08 -27.79
N LEU A 119 -13.76 18.84 -27.83
CA LEU A 119 -14.56 18.30 -28.94
C LEU A 119 -15.82 19.13 -29.16
N ARG A 120 -16.55 19.45 -28.09
CA ARG A 120 -17.76 20.28 -28.17
C ARG A 120 -17.52 21.68 -28.73
N HIS A 121 -16.42 22.31 -28.37
CA HIS A 121 -16.08 23.64 -28.93
C HIS A 121 -15.81 23.58 -30.43
N ARG A 122 -15.51 22.41 -30.99
CA ARG A 122 -15.36 22.18 -32.43
C ARG A 122 -16.63 21.67 -33.11
N GLY A 123 -17.74 21.55 -32.37
CA GLY A 123 -18.98 20.99 -32.89
C GLY A 123 -18.93 19.49 -33.15
N ILE A 124 -17.98 18.77 -32.53
CA ILE A 124 -17.92 17.31 -32.56
C ILE A 124 -18.78 16.80 -31.42
N ASP A 125 -19.83 16.09 -31.78
CA ASP A 125 -20.91 15.78 -30.87
C ASP A 125 -20.89 14.32 -30.44
N ARG A 126 -20.16 13.47 -31.19
CA ARG A 126 -20.03 12.02 -30.97
C ARG A 126 -18.59 11.54 -31.20
N LEU A 127 -18.18 10.46 -30.52
CA LEU A 127 -16.82 9.92 -30.65
C LEU A 127 -16.52 9.37 -32.04
N TYR A 128 -17.50 8.81 -32.77
CA TYR A 128 -17.27 8.26 -34.11
C TYR A 128 -16.90 9.31 -35.16
N GLU A 129 -17.21 10.58 -34.91
CA GLU A 129 -16.84 11.71 -35.78
C GLU A 129 -15.35 12.08 -35.65
N VAL A 130 -14.71 11.69 -34.55
CA VAL A 130 -13.29 11.97 -34.29
C VAL A 130 -12.43 11.15 -35.24
N ASN A 131 -11.60 11.83 -36.03
CA ASN A 131 -10.63 11.22 -36.94
C ASN A 131 -9.17 11.62 -36.59
N ASP A 132 -8.20 11.10 -37.33
CA ASP A 132 -6.77 11.36 -37.09
C ASP A 132 -6.42 12.87 -37.08
N ARG A 133 -7.05 13.67 -37.95
CA ARG A 133 -6.83 15.12 -38.02
C ARG A 133 -7.30 15.84 -36.75
N ASP A 134 -8.36 15.35 -36.11
CA ASP A 134 -8.84 15.91 -34.85
C ASP A 134 -7.90 15.57 -33.70
N LEU A 135 -7.31 14.37 -33.68
CA LEU A 135 -6.31 14.02 -32.68
C LEU A 135 -5.02 14.83 -32.81
N ASP A 136 -4.60 15.17 -34.02
CA ASP A 136 -3.47 16.07 -34.25
C ASP A 136 -3.77 17.50 -33.75
N GLN A 137 -4.96 18.02 -34.05
CA GLN A 137 -5.39 19.32 -33.51
C GLN A 137 -5.53 19.30 -31.98
N TYR A 138 -5.93 18.17 -31.40
CA TYR A 138 -5.98 18.02 -29.95
C TYR A 138 -4.57 17.99 -29.33
N LEU A 139 -3.59 17.38 -30.01
CA LEU A 139 -2.19 17.42 -29.59
C LEU A 139 -1.67 18.85 -29.54
N ASP A 140 -1.92 19.66 -30.58
CA ASP A 140 -1.53 21.07 -30.60
C ASP A 140 -2.21 21.86 -29.48
N HIS A 141 -3.50 21.59 -29.24
CA HIS A 141 -4.21 22.16 -28.11
C HIS A 141 -3.52 21.80 -26.78
N VAL A 142 -3.23 20.52 -26.53
CA VAL A 142 -2.57 20.07 -25.29
C VAL A 142 -1.19 20.70 -25.11
N ARG A 143 -0.44 20.90 -26.19
CA ARG A 143 0.85 21.62 -26.18
C ARG A 143 0.69 23.08 -25.79
N SER A 144 -0.36 23.75 -26.27
CA SER A 144 -0.67 25.13 -25.91
C SER A 144 -1.13 25.33 -24.45
N ILE A 145 -1.64 24.28 -23.79
CA ILE A 145 -2.08 24.37 -22.39
C ILE A 145 -0.88 24.68 -21.49
N GLN A 146 -1.02 25.72 -20.65
CA GLN A 146 -0.09 26.07 -19.57
C GLN A 146 -0.17 25.02 -18.44
N ALA A 147 0.49 23.88 -18.62
CA ALA A 147 0.54 22.79 -17.65
C ALA A 147 1.88 22.06 -17.68
N SER A 148 2.17 21.30 -16.61
CA SER A 148 3.38 20.47 -16.56
C SER A 148 3.39 19.42 -17.69
N THR A 149 4.59 19.02 -18.13
CA THR A 149 4.81 17.91 -19.07
C THR A 149 4.07 16.64 -18.65
N SER A 150 4.07 16.31 -17.34
CA SER A 150 3.34 15.16 -16.82
C SER A 150 1.82 15.29 -17.01
N THR A 151 1.26 16.50 -16.84
CA THR A 151 -0.17 16.75 -17.06
C THR A 151 -0.51 16.60 -18.55
N ARG A 152 0.30 17.18 -19.44
CA ARG A 152 0.12 17.05 -20.90
C ARG A 152 0.15 15.59 -21.35
N ARG A 153 1.14 14.83 -20.88
CA ARG A 153 1.23 13.37 -21.09
C ARG A 153 -0.02 12.63 -20.62
N GLN A 154 -0.57 12.98 -19.45
CA GLN A 154 -1.79 12.36 -18.94
C GLN A 154 -3.03 12.67 -19.78
N LEU A 155 -3.14 13.87 -20.36
CA LEU A 155 -4.23 14.25 -21.27
C LEU A 155 -4.18 13.41 -22.55
N LEU A 156 -3.00 13.35 -23.20
CA LEU A 156 -2.79 12.56 -24.42
C LEU A 156 -3.01 11.07 -24.17
N ASN A 157 -2.53 10.55 -23.03
CA ASN A 157 -2.74 9.15 -22.66
C ASN A 157 -4.21 8.80 -22.42
N ALA A 158 -5.03 9.76 -21.96
CA ALA A 158 -6.45 9.54 -21.78
C ALA A 158 -7.18 9.41 -23.13
N ALA A 159 -6.86 10.27 -24.11
CA ALA A 159 -7.40 10.15 -25.47
C ALA A 159 -6.93 8.85 -26.15
N LYS A 160 -5.66 8.48 -26.02
CA LYS A 160 -5.14 7.18 -26.49
C LYS A 160 -5.88 6.01 -25.85
N ALA A 161 -6.27 6.12 -24.58
CA ALA A 161 -7.03 5.07 -23.90
C ALA A 161 -8.40 4.83 -24.53
N VAL A 162 -9.11 5.88 -24.97
CA VAL A 162 -10.39 5.75 -25.69
C VAL A 162 -10.22 4.90 -26.95
N TRP A 163 -9.19 5.17 -27.74
CA TRP A 163 -8.87 4.37 -28.92
C TRP A 163 -8.49 2.92 -28.55
N ALA A 164 -7.63 2.74 -27.54
CA ALA A 164 -7.13 1.41 -27.19
C ALA A 164 -8.23 0.48 -26.64
N TYR A 165 -9.29 1.03 -26.07
CA TYR A 165 -10.47 0.26 -25.63
C TYR A 165 -11.51 0.04 -26.73
N ALA A 166 -11.31 0.55 -27.96
CA ALA A 166 -12.27 0.41 -29.06
C ALA A 166 -12.79 -1.02 -29.32
N PRO A 167 -11.99 -2.11 -29.17
CA PRO A 167 -12.50 -3.49 -29.28
C PRO A 167 -13.61 -3.84 -28.29
N HIS A 168 -13.73 -3.10 -27.18
CA HIS A 168 -14.72 -3.27 -26.13
C HIS A 168 -15.86 -2.24 -26.19
N LEU A 169 -15.89 -1.36 -27.20
CA LEU A 169 -16.92 -0.35 -27.38
C LEU A 169 -17.88 -0.74 -28.52
N PRO A 170 -19.16 -0.35 -28.46
CA PRO A 170 -20.06 -0.39 -29.61
C PRO A 170 -19.49 0.44 -30.78
N PRO A 171 -19.71 0.05 -32.05
CA PRO A 171 -19.19 0.76 -33.23
C PRO A 171 -19.44 2.27 -33.21
N GLU A 172 -20.62 2.70 -32.78
CA GLU A 172 -21.05 4.09 -32.69
C GLU A 172 -20.32 4.92 -31.60
N CYS A 173 -19.62 4.25 -30.67
CA CYS A 173 -18.81 4.87 -29.62
C CYS A 173 -17.29 4.78 -29.89
N ARG A 174 -16.88 4.25 -31.05
CA ARG A 174 -15.46 4.13 -31.42
C ARG A 174 -15.03 5.35 -32.22
N MET A 175 -13.86 5.91 -31.93
CA MET A 175 -13.26 6.94 -32.78
C MET A 175 -12.88 6.36 -34.15
N SER A 176 -13.07 7.13 -35.22
CA SER A 176 -12.68 6.79 -36.60
C SER A 176 -11.19 7.07 -36.83
N VAL A 177 -10.35 6.42 -36.01
CA VAL A 177 -8.90 6.64 -35.95
C VAL A 177 -8.20 5.30 -36.16
N VAL A 178 -7.26 5.25 -37.10
CA VAL A 178 -6.48 4.03 -37.36
C VAL A 178 -5.51 3.77 -36.22
N GLU A 179 -4.62 4.74 -35.96
CA GLU A 179 -3.68 4.68 -34.84
C GLU A 179 -3.30 6.11 -34.38
N PRO A 180 -3.60 6.49 -33.12
CA PRO A 180 -3.29 7.81 -32.59
C PRO A 180 -1.82 8.18 -32.77
N TRP A 181 -1.57 9.29 -33.48
CA TRP A 181 -0.26 9.89 -33.67
C TRP A 181 0.82 8.93 -34.20
N GLN A 182 0.42 7.99 -35.09
CA GLN A 182 1.33 7.04 -35.75
C GLN A 182 2.13 6.20 -34.73
N GLY A 183 1.50 5.83 -33.61
CA GLY A 183 2.10 4.98 -32.58
C GLY A 183 3.02 5.70 -31.59
N ARG A 184 3.33 6.99 -31.81
CA ARG A 184 4.19 7.78 -30.92
C ARG A 184 3.68 7.78 -29.48
N SER A 185 4.58 7.69 -28.51
CA SER A 185 4.17 7.58 -27.13
C SER A 185 3.69 8.94 -26.58
N PRO A 186 2.67 8.98 -25.70
CA PRO A 186 2.25 10.22 -25.04
C PRO A 186 3.37 10.98 -24.31
N GLY A 187 4.45 10.28 -23.93
CA GLY A 187 5.65 10.90 -23.34
C GLY A 187 6.47 11.67 -24.37
N GLU A 188 6.74 11.07 -25.53
CA GLU A 188 7.41 11.75 -26.65
C GLU A 188 6.62 12.97 -27.13
N LEU A 189 5.30 12.83 -27.25
CA LEU A 189 4.41 13.89 -27.73
C LEU A 189 4.33 15.08 -26.77
N ALA A 190 4.44 14.82 -25.47
CA ALA A 190 4.44 15.82 -24.42
C ALA A 190 5.80 16.51 -24.22
N GLU A 191 6.82 16.18 -25.04
CA GLU A 191 8.20 16.68 -24.92
C GLU A 191 8.79 16.39 -23.54
N ASP A 192 8.49 15.19 -23.02
CA ASP A 192 9.08 14.66 -21.78
C ASP A 192 10.55 14.27 -22.06
N ILE A 193 11.44 15.27 -22.11
CA ILE A 193 12.88 15.03 -22.16
C ILE A 193 13.23 14.22 -20.91
N GLN A 194 13.65 12.97 -21.09
CA GLN A 194 14.12 12.11 -20.00
C GLN A 194 15.41 12.69 -19.40
N THR A 195 15.25 13.70 -18.57
CA THR A 195 16.30 14.26 -17.74
C THR A 195 16.51 13.32 -16.55
N GLY A 196 17.44 12.38 -16.72
CA GLY A 196 18.07 11.64 -15.63
C GLY A 196 17.36 10.38 -15.15
N HIS A 197 18.07 9.26 -15.22
CA HIS A 197 17.74 7.95 -14.65
C HIS A 197 17.80 7.92 -13.10
N GLY A 198 17.44 9.03 -12.44
CA GLY A 198 17.44 9.17 -10.98
C GLY A 198 16.04 9.07 -10.40
N ASN A 199 15.84 8.19 -9.42
CA ASN A 199 14.56 8.08 -8.71
C ASN A 199 14.23 9.41 -7.99
N LYS A 200 13.11 10.06 -8.35
CA LYS A 200 12.77 11.45 -7.96
C LYS A 200 12.44 11.68 -6.48
N THR A 201 12.30 10.61 -5.68
CA THR A 201 12.01 10.73 -4.24
C THR A 201 13.31 10.97 -3.46
N ALA A 202 13.45 12.16 -2.85
CA ALA A 202 14.60 12.47 -2.02
C ALA A 202 14.60 11.67 -0.71
N ARG A 203 15.78 11.21 -0.27
CA ARG A 203 16.01 10.62 1.06
C ARG A 203 15.77 11.67 2.14
N ILE A 204 15.44 11.24 3.35
CA ILE A 204 15.40 12.12 4.54
C ILE A 204 16.86 12.33 4.97
N ALA A 205 17.23 13.58 5.27
CA ALA A 205 18.57 13.92 5.75
C ALA A 205 18.86 13.19 7.07
N VAL A 206 20.12 12.81 7.28
CA VAL A 206 20.56 12.05 8.47
C VAL A 206 20.27 12.84 9.74
N ASP A 207 20.56 14.14 9.74
CA ASP A 207 20.35 15.06 10.86
C ASP A 207 18.88 15.23 11.25
N THR A 208 17.94 14.90 10.34
CA THR A 208 16.50 14.86 10.66
C THR A 208 16.05 13.44 11.02
N MET A 209 16.51 12.42 10.29
CA MET A 209 16.03 11.04 10.45
C MET A 209 16.47 10.43 11.79
N ILE A 210 17.70 10.69 12.23
CA ILE A 210 18.20 10.15 13.51
C ILE A 210 17.37 10.67 14.69
N PRO A 211 17.21 11.99 14.89
CA PRO A 211 16.39 12.48 16.00
C PRO A 211 14.92 12.12 15.86
N LEU A 212 14.39 12.08 14.63
CA LEU A 212 13.01 11.66 14.39
C LEU A 212 12.76 10.21 14.85
N LEU A 213 13.69 9.30 14.55
CA LEU A 213 13.57 7.90 14.97
C LEU A 213 13.78 7.77 16.49
N ASP A 214 14.77 8.45 17.06
CA ASP A 214 15.04 8.43 18.50
C ASP A 214 13.81 8.86 19.29
N TRP A 215 13.22 10.01 18.94
CA TRP A 215 11.99 10.48 19.56
C TRP A 215 10.80 9.57 19.29
N ALA A 216 10.67 8.98 18.10
CA ALA A 216 9.60 8.03 17.86
C ALA A 216 9.70 6.79 18.77
N LEU A 217 10.92 6.29 19.01
CA LEU A 217 11.17 5.17 19.94
C LEU A 217 10.83 5.57 21.38
N ARG A 218 11.36 6.68 21.89
CA ARG A 218 11.04 7.20 23.23
C ARG A 218 9.54 7.41 23.42
N ILE A 219 8.86 7.94 22.41
CA ILE A 219 7.40 8.13 22.47
C ILE A 219 6.68 6.79 22.56
N VAL A 220 7.10 5.75 21.84
CA VAL A 220 6.43 4.45 21.90
C VAL A 220 6.76 3.68 23.18
N GLU A 221 7.99 3.78 23.67
CA GLU A 221 8.48 3.03 24.83
C GLU A 221 8.08 3.70 26.15
N ASP A 222 8.32 5.01 26.29
CA ASP A 222 8.18 5.71 27.57
C ASP A 222 6.85 6.48 27.69
N ILE A 223 6.42 7.18 26.63
CA ILE A 223 5.26 8.10 26.70
C ILE A 223 3.94 7.40 26.31
N GLY A 224 4.03 6.47 25.36
CA GLY A 224 2.92 5.77 24.74
C GLY A 224 2.03 5.01 25.73
N PRO A 225 2.59 4.26 26.69
CA PRO A 225 1.82 3.57 27.72
C PRO A 225 0.94 4.52 28.54
N ASP A 226 1.47 5.66 29.00
CA ASP A 226 0.72 6.66 29.76
C ASP A 226 -0.45 7.23 28.94
N VAL A 227 -0.20 7.57 27.67
CA VAL A 227 -1.23 8.08 26.75
C VAL A 227 -2.30 7.03 26.47
N ARG A 228 -1.90 5.76 26.28
CA ARG A 228 -2.82 4.63 26.08
C ARG A 228 -3.71 4.44 27.30
N ASP A 229 -3.13 4.42 28.50
CA ASP A 229 -3.85 4.14 29.73
C ASP A 229 -4.81 5.28 30.07
N ALA A 230 -4.37 6.53 29.91
CA ALA A 230 -5.24 7.70 30.04
C ALA A 230 -6.38 7.68 29.00
N TRP A 231 -6.10 7.30 27.75
CA TRP A 231 -7.13 7.16 26.71
C TRP A 231 -8.17 6.09 27.03
N GLN A 232 -7.73 4.91 27.51
CA GLN A 232 -8.64 3.84 27.91
C GLN A 232 -9.48 4.22 29.13
N GLU A 233 -8.87 4.86 30.14
CA GLU A 233 -9.57 5.39 31.30
C GLU A 233 -10.63 6.41 30.89
N PHE A 234 -10.25 7.41 30.10
CA PHE A 234 -11.16 8.43 29.56
C PHE A 234 -12.34 7.81 28.81
N ARG A 235 -12.08 6.79 27.99
CA ARG A 235 -13.10 6.08 27.21
C ARG A 235 -14.06 5.29 28.11
N ARG A 236 -13.55 4.61 29.14
CA ARG A 236 -14.38 3.90 30.12
C ARG A 236 -15.28 4.85 30.90
N LEU A 237 -14.73 5.98 31.34
CA LEU A 237 -15.49 7.05 32.02
C LEU A 237 -16.61 7.57 31.11
N HIS A 238 -16.27 7.95 29.87
CA HIS A 238 -17.26 8.43 28.90
C HIS A 238 -18.36 7.42 28.56
N ALA A 239 -18.03 6.13 28.59
CA ALA A 239 -18.97 5.06 28.33
C ALA A 239 -19.81 4.65 29.56
N GLY A 240 -19.52 5.20 30.76
CA GLY A 240 -20.20 4.80 32.00
C GLY A 240 -19.79 3.40 32.49
N THR A 241 -18.63 2.90 32.08
CA THR A 241 -18.13 1.54 32.37
C THR A 241 -16.90 1.54 33.29
N HIS A 242 -16.52 2.71 33.81
CA HIS A 242 -15.37 2.81 34.69
C HIS A 242 -15.70 2.21 36.07
N PRO A 243 -14.83 1.38 36.67
CA PRO A 243 -15.08 0.81 38.00
C PRO A 243 -15.37 1.85 39.07
N GLY A 244 -14.73 3.02 38.99
CA GLY A 244 -14.98 4.15 39.92
C GLY A 244 -16.38 4.75 39.83
N GLN A 245 -17.16 4.46 38.78
CA GLN A 245 -18.56 4.87 38.64
C GLN A 245 -19.53 3.85 39.25
N ALA A 246 -19.10 2.59 39.47
CA ALA A 246 -19.98 1.53 39.99
C ALA A 246 -20.54 1.86 41.38
N ARG A 247 -19.81 2.64 42.18
CA ARG A 247 -20.24 3.13 43.50
C ARG A 247 -21.47 4.03 43.48
N PHE A 248 -21.84 4.56 42.31
CA PHE A 248 -23.00 5.42 42.13
C PHE A 248 -24.25 4.64 41.68
N ALA A 249 -24.12 3.33 41.45
CA ALA A 249 -25.24 2.50 41.01
C ALA A 249 -26.36 2.50 42.05
N GLY A 250 -27.59 2.79 41.61
CA GLY A 250 -28.78 2.79 42.47
C GLY A 250 -28.98 4.05 43.31
N LEU A 251 -28.03 5.00 43.31
CA LEU A 251 -28.17 6.27 44.01
C LEU A 251 -28.91 7.32 43.16
N SER A 252 -29.61 8.24 43.83
CA SER A 252 -30.14 9.45 43.18
C SER A 252 -29.00 10.39 42.78
N ARG A 253 -29.24 11.27 41.80
CA ARG A 253 -28.20 12.21 41.32
C ARG A 253 -27.65 13.11 42.43
N THR A 254 -28.49 13.51 43.38
CA THR A 254 -28.09 14.31 44.54
C THR A 254 -27.20 13.52 45.49
N GLU A 255 -27.53 12.25 45.75
CA GLU A 255 -26.69 11.36 46.55
C GLU A 255 -25.33 11.10 45.86
N CYS A 256 -25.32 10.86 44.55
CA CYS A 256 -24.07 10.74 43.79
C CYS A 256 -23.19 11.98 43.93
N MET A 257 -23.77 13.17 43.75
CA MET A 257 -23.06 14.44 43.85
C MET A 257 -22.50 14.64 45.26
N ASN A 258 -23.32 14.49 46.30
CA ASN A 258 -22.88 14.67 47.69
C ASN A 258 -21.80 13.66 48.08
N LEU A 259 -21.93 12.40 47.65
CA LEU A 259 -20.93 11.37 47.90
C LEU A 259 -19.60 11.72 47.22
N PHE A 260 -19.66 12.12 45.94
CA PHE A 260 -18.48 12.52 45.18
C PHE A 260 -17.78 13.73 45.80
N LEU A 261 -18.52 14.80 46.10
CA LEU A 261 -17.97 16.03 46.69
C LEU A 261 -17.36 15.79 48.07
N ARG A 262 -18.00 14.95 48.91
CA ARG A 262 -17.46 14.58 50.22
C ARG A 262 -16.14 13.83 50.09
N ASP A 263 -16.05 12.89 49.15
CA ASP A 263 -14.80 12.17 48.89
C ASP A 263 -13.73 13.08 48.29
N ALA A 264 -14.09 13.95 47.36
CA ALA A 264 -13.19 14.92 46.75
C ALA A 264 -12.58 15.85 47.80
N TYR A 265 -13.41 16.40 48.69
CA TYR A 265 -12.98 17.23 49.82
C TYR A 265 -12.03 16.48 50.75
N ARG A 266 -12.35 15.21 51.10
CA ARG A 266 -11.53 14.39 52.00
C ARG A 266 -10.19 13.99 51.41
N THR A 267 -10.13 13.76 50.10
CA THR A 267 -8.93 13.27 49.39
C THR A 267 -8.11 14.38 48.75
N GLY A 268 -8.61 15.63 48.79
CA GLY A 268 -7.96 16.78 48.14
C GLY A 268 -8.03 16.73 46.61
N VAL A 269 -8.91 15.91 46.04
CA VAL A 269 -9.11 15.84 44.58
C VAL A 269 -9.95 17.03 44.14
N ALA A 270 -9.45 17.79 43.18
CA ALA A 270 -10.15 18.94 42.61
C ALA A 270 -11.29 18.51 41.65
N LEU A 271 -12.27 19.40 41.48
CA LEU A 271 -13.31 19.27 40.45
C LEU A 271 -12.71 19.49 39.05
N PRO A 272 -13.25 18.85 38.00
CA PRO A 272 -12.80 19.10 36.63
C PRO A 272 -13.08 20.56 36.26
N GLY A 273 -12.07 21.26 35.77
CA GLY A 273 -12.17 22.65 35.33
C GLY A 273 -12.45 22.80 33.85
N ASP A 274 -12.97 23.97 33.47
CA ASP A 274 -13.10 24.42 32.09
C ASP A 274 -11.80 25.13 31.65
N PRO A 275 -11.03 24.59 30.68
CA PRO A 275 -9.79 25.19 30.23
C PRO A 275 -9.97 26.55 29.52
N GLU A 276 -11.18 26.86 29.02
CA GLU A 276 -11.48 28.15 28.40
C GLU A 276 -11.92 29.21 29.43
N ASN A 277 -12.37 28.77 30.62
CA ASN A 277 -12.90 29.63 31.68
C ASN A 277 -12.27 29.26 33.04
N PRO A 278 -11.06 29.77 33.36
CA PRO A 278 -10.34 29.42 34.58
C PRO A 278 -11.18 29.61 35.86
N GLY A 279 -11.24 28.57 36.69
CA GLY A 279 -12.01 28.54 37.93
C GLY A 279 -13.47 28.09 37.77
N ALA A 280 -13.98 27.94 36.55
CA ALA A 280 -15.30 27.36 36.30
C ALA A 280 -15.24 25.83 36.26
N ILE A 281 -16.30 25.17 36.74
CA ILE A 281 -16.43 23.70 36.73
C ILE A 281 -16.85 23.25 35.32
N ASP A 282 -16.13 22.28 34.75
CA ASP A 282 -16.60 21.57 33.56
C ASP A 282 -17.67 20.53 33.96
N TYR A 283 -18.93 20.95 33.81
CA TYR A 283 -20.08 20.11 34.13
C TYR A 283 -20.24 18.88 33.22
N LYS A 284 -19.66 18.88 32.02
CA LYS A 284 -19.67 17.70 31.14
C LYS A 284 -18.76 16.61 31.73
N TYR A 285 -17.56 16.96 32.18
CA TYR A 285 -16.66 15.99 32.80
C TYR A 285 -17.05 15.65 34.24
N LEU A 286 -17.65 16.58 34.99
CA LEU A 286 -18.26 16.24 36.28
C LEU A 286 -19.40 15.23 36.11
N ALA A 287 -20.26 15.39 35.10
CA ALA A 287 -21.30 14.41 34.79
C ALA A 287 -20.70 13.04 34.47
N CYS A 288 -19.63 13.03 33.68
CA CYS A 288 -18.86 11.83 33.36
C CYS A 288 -18.36 11.12 34.62
N LEU A 289 -17.72 11.83 35.56
CA LEU A 289 -17.24 11.24 36.82
C LEU A 289 -18.36 10.63 37.66
N LEU A 290 -19.56 11.20 37.62
CA LEU A 290 -20.75 10.71 38.35
C LEU A 290 -21.47 9.55 37.66
N GLY A 291 -20.97 9.05 36.52
CA GLY A 291 -21.63 7.99 35.74
C GLY A 291 -22.88 8.47 34.99
N LEU A 292 -23.04 9.78 34.83
CA LEU A 292 -24.10 10.38 34.02
C LEU A 292 -23.64 10.54 32.56
N PRO A 293 -24.56 10.68 31.60
CA PRO A 293 -24.18 10.99 30.21
C PRO A 293 -23.29 12.23 30.15
N ALA A 294 -22.18 12.17 29.41
CA ALA A 294 -21.20 13.26 29.30
C ALA A 294 -21.71 14.40 28.41
N LEU A 295 -22.74 15.10 28.89
CA LEU A 295 -23.37 16.27 28.28
C LEU A 295 -23.43 17.38 29.32
N SER A 296 -23.23 18.63 28.91
CA SER A 296 -23.23 19.78 29.82
C SER A 296 -24.57 19.96 30.56
N ASN A 297 -25.68 19.54 29.96
CA ASN A 297 -27.02 19.63 30.55
C ASN A 297 -27.40 18.41 31.43
N SER A 298 -26.52 17.42 31.58
CA SER A 298 -26.79 16.26 32.44
C SER A 298 -26.84 16.62 33.93
N ILE A 299 -26.17 17.70 34.31
CA ILE A 299 -26.20 18.30 35.65
C ILE A 299 -27.10 19.54 35.60
N GLY A 300 -28.30 19.41 36.18
CA GLY A 300 -29.27 20.51 36.30
C GLY A 300 -28.84 21.56 37.32
N LEU A 301 -29.46 22.75 37.26
CA LEU A 301 -29.09 23.94 38.04
C LEU A 301 -28.92 23.67 39.54
N GLY A 302 -29.82 22.91 40.17
CA GLY A 302 -29.72 22.61 41.60
C GLY A 302 -28.45 21.83 41.98
N LEU A 303 -28.02 20.88 41.16
CA LEU A 303 -26.77 20.12 41.39
C LEU A 303 -25.53 20.98 41.13
N ARG A 304 -25.63 21.94 40.20
CA ARG A 304 -24.55 22.91 39.94
C ARG A 304 -24.32 23.80 41.16
N SER A 305 -25.39 24.35 41.73
CA SER A 305 -25.30 25.15 42.95
C SER A 305 -24.71 24.35 44.12
N ILE A 306 -24.99 23.05 44.23
CA ILE A 306 -24.37 22.18 45.25
C ILE A 306 -22.85 22.03 45.00
N ALA A 307 -22.44 21.81 43.76
CA ALA A 307 -21.01 21.69 43.41
C ALA A 307 -20.25 23.00 43.65
N GLU A 308 -20.82 24.13 43.24
CA GLU A 308 -20.25 25.48 43.43
C GLU A 308 -20.13 25.84 44.92
N ALA A 309 -21.11 25.48 45.75
CA ALA A 309 -21.11 25.74 47.19
C ALA A 309 -20.24 24.75 48.01
N SER A 310 -19.66 23.72 47.38
CA SER A 310 -18.98 22.62 48.08
C SER A 310 -17.65 23.01 48.73
N GLY A 311 -17.02 24.10 48.28
CA GLY A 311 -15.68 24.51 48.69
C GLY A 311 -14.55 23.61 48.17
N VAL A 312 -14.86 22.62 47.32
CA VAL A 312 -13.83 21.79 46.65
C VAL A 312 -13.12 22.64 45.58
N PRO A 313 -11.78 22.68 45.55
CA PRO A 313 -11.03 23.41 44.52
C PRO A 313 -11.38 22.93 43.11
N VAL A 314 -11.33 23.84 42.14
CA VAL A 314 -11.52 23.53 40.72
C VAL A 314 -10.15 23.49 40.04
N ALA A 315 -9.87 22.41 39.32
CA ALA A 315 -8.63 22.25 38.56
C ALA A 315 -8.60 23.18 37.33
N GLU A 316 -7.45 23.28 36.66
CA GLU A 316 -7.33 24.02 35.39
C GLU A 316 -7.99 23.30 34.20
N ASP A 317 -8.15 21.98 34.29
CA ASP A 317 -8.79 21.11 33.30
C ASP A 317 -9.23 19.81 34.00
N PHE A 318 -9.70 18.81 33.24
CA PHE A 318 -9.95 17.46 33.70
C PHE A 318 -8.72 16.56 33.49
N PHE A 319 -7.99 16.26 34.57
CA PHE A 319 -6.83 15.37 34.59
C PHE A 319 -7.23 13.89 34.59
N ILE A 320 -6.51 13.08 33.79
CA ILE A 320 -6.77 11.65 33.57
C ILE A 320 -5.46 10.87 33.56
N GLY A 321 -5.49 9.65 34.10
CA GLY A 321 -4.35 8.76 34.11
C GLY A 321 -3.25 9.17 35.08
N SER A 322 -2.11 8.50 34.94
CA SER A 322 -0.88 8.74 35.70
C SER A 322 0.30 8.86 34.74
N VAL A 323 1.33 9.57 35.17
CA VAL A 323 2.60 9.69 34.45
C VAL A 323 3.57 8.68 35.05
N THR A 324 3.96 7.68 34.27
CA THR A 324 4.90 6.62 34.68
C THR A 324 6.16 6.60 33.82
N GLY A 325 6.05 7.08 32.58
CA GLY A 325 7.15 7.17 31.64
C GLY A 325 8.23 8.15 32.07
N GLN A 326 9.47 7.86 31.66
CA GLN A 326 10.61 8.73 31.93
C GLN A 326 11.36 9.09 30.65
N VAL A 327 11.77 10.35 30.52
CA VAL A 327 12.69 10.81 29.49
C VAL A 327 13.93 11.35 30.20
N ASP A 328 15.10 10.82 29.84
CA ASP A 328 16.39 11.15 30.45
C ASP A 328 16.38 11.05 32.00
N GLY A 329 15.71 10.02 32.52
CA GLY A 329 15.63 9.70 33.96
C GLY A 329 14.69 10.58 34.78
N ARG A 330 13.85 11.41 34.13
CA ARG A 330 12.82 12.23 34.78
C ARG A 330 11.45 11.90 34.21
N PRO A 331 10.35 12.05 34.98
CA PRO A 331 9.01 11.98 34.42
C PRO A 331 8.91 12.89 33.19
N TRP A 332 8.33 12.38 32.09
CA TRP A 332 8.27 13.14 30.84
C TRP A 332 7.39 14.41 30.94
N ARG A 333 6.63 14.54 32.03
CA ARG A 333 5.87 15.72 32.44
C ARG A 333 5.54 15.68 33.94
N ASP A 334 5.22 16.83 34.52
CA ASP A 334 4.98 16.97 35.97
C ASP A 334 3.54 16.70 36.42
N LYS A 335 2.57 16.93 35.54
CA LYS A 335 1.13 16.75 35.82
C LYS A 335 0.55 15.63 34.94
N PRO A 336 -0.53 14.94 35.36
CA PRO A 336 -1.25 14.02 34.50
C PRO A 336 -1.74 14.65 33.19
N ILE A 337 -2.19 13.80 32.28
CA ILE A 337 -2.69 14.23 30.96
C ILE A 337 -4.09 14.84 31.15
N THR A 338 -4.37 15.95 30.47
CA THR A 338 -5.70 16.56 30.49
C THR A 338 -6.62 16.01 29.40
N ALA A 339 -7.93 16.08 29.62
CA ALA A 339 -8.93 15.66 28.64
C ALA A 339 -8.86 16.45 27.32
N SER A 340 -8.44 17.71 27.38
CA SER A 340 -8.34 18.59 26.22
C SER A 340 -7.16 18.23 25.31
N GLU A 341 -6.00 17.89 25.87
CA GLU A 341 -4.79 17.56 25.11
C GLU A 341 -4.74 16.08 24.67
N LEU A 342 -5.44 15.19 25.39
CA LEU A 342 -5.38 13.75 25.18
C LEU A 342 -5.62 13.31 23.71
N PRO A 343 -6.60 13.84 22.97
CA PRO A 343 -6.78 13.50 21.55
C PRO A 343 -5.56 13.83 20.69
N GLN A 344 -4.86 14.93 20.97
CA GLN A 344 -3.64 15.31 20.27
C GLN A 344 -2.51 14.33 20.57
N LEU A 345 -2.32 13.97 21.84
CA LEU A 345 -1.28 13.01 22.25
C LEU A 345 -1.50 11.63 21.63
N VAL A 346 -2.75 11.17 21.54
CA VAL A 346 -3.08 9.91 20.84
C VAL A 346 -2.62 9.96 19.38
N TRP A 347 -2.78 11.09 18.69
CA TRP A 347 -2.28 11.25 17.31
C TRP A 347 -0.76 11.34 17.22
N VAL A 348 -0.10 11.97 18.18
CA VAL A 348 1.38 12.01 18.28
C VAL A 348 1.92 10.59 18.42
N VAL A 349 1.39 9.79 19.36
CA VAL A 349 1.77 8.38 19.54
C VAL A 349 1.51 7.57 18.28
N THR A 350 0.33 7.75 17.65
CA THR A 350 0.02 7.06 16.38
C THR A 350 1.02 7.42 15.27
N ALA A 351 1.45 8.67 15.19
CA ALA A 351 2.43 9.14 14.21
C ALA A 351 3.83 8.57 14.49
N ALA A 352 4.25 8.48 15.75
CA ALA A 352 5.49 7.84 16.15
C ALA A 352 5.50 6.35 15.75
N CYS A 353 4.41 5.62 16.02
CA CYS A 353 4.25 4.24 15.54
C CYS A 353 4.33 4.17 14.00
N PHE A 354 3.71 5.11 13.27
CA PHE A 354 3.80 5.14 11.81
C PHE A 354 5.24 5.34 11.31
N VAL A 355 6.05 6.19 11.97
CA VAL A 355 7.47 6.39 11.66
C VAL A 355 8.24 5.09 11.85
N ILE A 356 8.13 4.46 13.04
CA ILE A 356 8.82 3.20 13.36
C ILE A 356 8.47 2.13 12.35
N VAL A 357 7.17 1.87 12.13
CA VAL A 357 6.71 0.82 11.22
C VAL A 357 7.17 1.13 9.80
N SER A 358 7.02 2.36 9.30
CA SER A 358 7.41 2.71 7.92
C SER A 358 8.92 2.65 7.70
N TYR A 359 9.71 3.18 8.64
CA TYR A 359 11.16 3.26 8.49
C TYR A 359 11.82 1.92 8.72
N LEU A 360 11.48 1.17 9.77
CA LEU A 360 12.19 -0.06 10.15
C LEU A 360 11.71 -1.31 9.41
N SER A 361 10.49 -1.33 8.86
CA SER A 361 10.07 -2.40 7.94
C SER A 361 10.45 -2.10 6.49
N GLY A 362 10.57 -0.82 6.14
CA GLY A 362 10.70 -0.35 4.76
C GLY A 362 9.50 -0.69 3.87
N MET A 363 8.33 -0.98 4.46
CA MET A 363 7.06 -1.10 3.74
C MET A 363 6.72 0.21 3.00
N ARG A 364 5.95 0.11 1.91
CA ARG A 364 5.41 1.32 1.26
C ARG A 364 4.38 1.98 2.19
N PRO A 365 4.19 3.31 2.12
CA PRO A 365 3.23 4.00 2.99
C PRO A 365 1.82 3.45 2.88
N GLY A 366 1.36 3.12 1.66
CA GLY A 366 0.06 2.49 1.45
C GLY A 366 -0.02 1.05 1.95
N GLU A 367 1.09 0.34 2.09
CA GLU A 367 1.13 -0.98 2.72
C GLU A 367 0.98 -0.81 4.25
N VAL A 368 1.75 0.10 4.85
CA VAL A 368 1.68 0.45 6.29
C VAL A 368 0.30 0.94 6.69
N SER A 369 -0.28 1.91 5.97
CA SER A 369 -1.60 2.45 6.28
C SER A 369 -2.70 1.38 6.26
N ASN A 370 -2.55 0.33 5.44
CA ASN A 370 -3.53 -0.75 5.35
C ASN A 370 -3.23 -1.94 6.29
N LEU A 371 -2.25 -1.85 7.19
CA LEU A 371 -2.01 -2.87 8.20
C LEU A 371 -3.25 -3.03 9.10
N ARG A 372 -3.55 -4.28 9.42
CA ARG A 372 -4.70 -4.68 10.24
C ARG A 372 -4.22 -5.22 11.57
N ARG A 373 -5.09 -5.13 12.57
CA ARG A 373 -4.92 -5.86 13.82
C ARG A 373 -4.64 -7.34 13.57
N GLY A 374 -3.74 -7.91 14.38
CA GLY A 374 -3.29 -9.29 14.25
C GLY A 374 -2.24 -9.47 13.14
N CYS A 375 -1.60 -8.40 12.67
CA CYS A 375 -0.56 -8.49 11.64
C CYS A 375 0.81 -8.93 12.18
N ARG A 376 0.99 -9.07 13.50
CA ARG A 376 2.22 -9.60 14.08
C ARG A 376 2.26 -11.12 13.93
N ALA A 377 3.39 -11.65 13.53
CA ALA A 377 3.68 -13.08 13.50
C ALA A 377 5.14 -13.31 13.89
N GLU A 378 5.47 -14.57 14.14
CA GLU A 378 6.83 -15.04 14.35
C GLU A 378 7.07 -16.23 13.42
N ASP A 379 8.28 -16.31 12.88
CA ASP A 379 8.70 -17.50 12.15
C ASP A 379 8.92 -18.65 13.16
N PRO A 380 8.24 -19.79 12.99
CA PRO A 380 8.26 -20.85 14.00
C PRO A 380 9.62 -21.54 14.14
N ASP A 381 10.46 -21.50 13.10
CA ASP A 381 11.74 -22.20 13.07
C ASP A 381 12.89 -21.31 13.57
N SER A 382 12.93 -20.06 13.11
CA SER A 382 13.99 -19.09 13.41
C SER A 382 13.68 -18.15 14.59
N GLY A 383 12.41 -18.01 14.98
CA GLY A 383 11.96 -17.00 15.95
C GLY A 383 12.02 -15.56 15.42
N GLU A 384 12.22 -15.37 14.11
CA GLU A 384 12.25 -14.05 13.50
C GLU A 384 10.89 -13.35 13.62
N LEU A 385 10.90 -12.06 13.96
CA LEU A 385 9.68 -11.26 14.06
C LEU A 385 9.21 -10.86 12.66
N LEU A 386 7.95 -11.16 12.38
CA LEU A 386 7.33 -10.92 11.07
C LEU A 386 6.16 -9.94 11.17
N LEU A 387 5.94 -9.18 10.09
CA LEU A 387 4.68 -8.49 9.81
C LEU A 387 3.97 -9.12 8.62
N LEU A 388 2.69 -9.43 8.82
CA LEU A 388 1.78 -9.95 7.81
C LEU A 388 0.98 -8.82 7.18
N GLY A 389 1.06 -8.68 5.88
CA GLY A 389 0.29 -7.70 5.13
C GLY A 389 0.31 -7.96 3.63
N HIS A 390 -0.36 -7.10 2.89
CA HIS A 390 -0.56 -7.26 1.45
C HIS A 390 0.42 -6.38 0.68
N ARG A 391 1.36 -6.99 -0.05
CA ARG A 391 2.27 -6.31 -0.97
C ARG A 391 1.54 -5.91 -2.26
N GLY A 392 1.99 -4.84 -2.91
CA GLY A 392 1.58 -4.53 -4.28
C GLY A 392 1.31 -3.05 -4.52
N LYS A 393 1.16 -2.68 -5.79
CA LYS A 393 0.87 -1.31 -6.20
C LYS A 393 -0.42 -1.31 -7.02
N GLY A 394 -1.42 -0.55 -6.58
CA GLY A 394 -2.57 -0.11 -7.40
C GLY A 394 -3.31 -1.19 -8.18
N HIS A 395 -2.77 -1.59 -9.34
CA HIS A 395 -3.30 -2.63 -10.22
C HIS A 395 -3.10 -4.06 -9.73
N ASP A 396 -2.06 -4.32 -8.92
CA ASP A 396 -1.80 -5.65 -8.36
C ASP A 396 -2.73 -5.96 -7.19
N ARG A 397 -3.38 -4.91 -6.65
CA ARG A 397 -4.24 -5.02 -5.46
C ARG A 397 -5.71 -5.03 -5.84
N THR A 398 -6.49 -5.88 -5.19
CA THR A 398 -7.95 -5.92 -5.35
C THR A 398 -8.68 -5.83 -4.02
N ALA A 399 -9.91 -5.28 -4.03
CA ALA A 399 -10.68 -5.08 -2.81
C ALA A 399 -10.96 -6.39 -2.02
N ALA A 400 -10.98 -7.52 -2.72
CA ALA A 400 -11.13 -8.84 -2.13
C ALA A 400 -9.85 -9.37 -1.46
N GLU A 401 -8.66 -8.83 -1.74
CA GLU A 401 -7.40 -9.32 -1.13
C GLU A 401 -7.30 -9.04 0.36
N SER A 402 -8.14 -8.17 0.91
CA SER A 402 -8.14 -7.82 2.35
C SER A 402 -8.21 -9.03 3.30
N ARG A 403 -8.65 -10.22 2.85
CA ARG A 403 -8.67 -11.48 3.61
C ARG A 403 -7.76 -12.59 3.09
N ARG A 404 -7.00 -12.38 2.01
CA ARG A 404 -6.05 -13.41 1.57
C ARG A 404 -4.94 -13.57 2.62
N PRO A 405 -4.32 -14.75 2.74
CA PRO A 405 -3.05 -14.87 3.46
C PRO A 405 -2.06 -13.83 2.91
N ALA A 406 -1.26 -13.24 3.81
CA ALA A 406 -0.21 -12.32 3.40
C ALA A 406 0.70 -13.03 2.38
N SER A 407 0.91 -12.42 1.21
CA SER A 407 1.66 -13.06 0.13
C SER A 407 3.12 -13.29 0.49
N ARG A 408 3.73 -12.37 1.25
CA ARG A 408 5.07 -12.52 1.82
C ARG A 408 5.22 -11.62 3.04
N PRO A 409 5.60 -12.15 4.22
CA PRO A 409 5.84 -11.34 5.40
C PRO A 409 6.99 -10.34 5.20
N TRP A 410 7.07 -9.35 6.09
CA TRP A 410 8.27 -8.53 6.27
C TRP A 410 8.98 -8.98 7.54
N ALA A 411 10.26 -9.33 7.44
CA ALA A 411 11.10 -9.46 8.63
C ALA A 411 11.29 -8.06 9.24
N VAL A 412 11.10 -7.97 10.55
CA VAL A 412 11.13 -6.71 11.30
C VAL A 412 11.85 -6.86 12.62
N VAL A 413 12.15 -5.73 13.25
CA VAL A 413 12.78 -5.66 14.57
C VAL A 413 11.75 -5.42 15.67
N ARG A 414 12.12 -5.73 16.92
CA ARG A 414 11.25 -5.62 18.11
C ARG A 414 10.51 -4.29 18.25
N PRO A 415 11.11 -3.11 18.01
CA PRO A 415 10.40 -1.84 18.04
C PRO A 415 9.17 -1.77 17.14
N VAL A 416 9.18 -2.48 16.00
CA VAL A 416 8.01 -2.55 15.12
C VAL A 416 6.88 -3.32 15.79
N HIS A 417 7.16 -4.46 16.42
CA HIS A 417 6.15 -5.22 17.16
C HIS A 417 5.60 -4.43 18.36
N GLN A 418 6.45 -3.71 19.09
CA GLN A 418 6.03 -2.82 20.19
C GLN A 418 5.11 -1.69 19.70
N ALA A 419 5.45 -1.05 18.57
CA ALA A 419 4.61 -0.03 17.96
C ALA A 419 3.23 -0.58 17.53
N ILE A 420 3.19 -1.80 16.97
CA ILE A 420 1.92 -2.47 16.59
C ILE A 420 1.11 -2.85 17.84
N ASP A 421 1.74 -3.38 18.88
CA ASP A 421 1.09 -3.70 20.15
C ASP A 421 0.44 -2.46 20.79
N LEU A 422 1.19 -1.34 20.81
CA LEU A 422 0.69 -0.09 21.32
C LEU A 422 -0.53 0.40 20.52
N LEU A 423 -0.50 0.35 19.20
CA LEU A 423 -1.67 0.70 18.36
C LEU A 423 -2.87 -0.23 18.62
N GLU A 424 -2.60 -1.53 18.76
CA GLU A 424 -3.62 -2.54 19.05
C GLU A 424 -4.26 -2.38 20.43
N THR A 425 -3.53 -1.84 21.41
CA THR A 425 -4.06 -1.58 22.75
C THR A 425 -4.67 -0.19 22.87
N LEU A 426 -4.29 0.76 22.01
CA LEU A 426 -4.81 2.13 21.97
C LEU A 426 -6.26 2.20 21.46
N HIS A 427 -6.64 1.35 20.50
CA HIS A 427 -8.00 1.38 19.95
C HIS A 427 -8.47 0.05 19.35
N ALA A 428 -9.77 -0.24 19.35
CA ALA A 428 -10.34 -1.49 18.83
C ALA A 428 -10.63 -1.53 17.31
N THR A 429 -10.20 -0.54 16.52
CA THR A 429 -10.46 -0.58 15.05
C THR A 429 -9.68 -1.69 14.37
N GLU A 430 -10.22 -2.18 13.24
CA GLU A 430 -9.59 -3.23 12.44
C GLU A 430 -8.28 -2.75 11.78
N LEU A 431 -8.28 -1.52 11.25
CA LEU A 431 -7.08 -0.88 10.72
C LEU A 431 -6.31 -0.17 11.83
N LEU A 432 -4.99 -0.23 11.76
CA LEU A 432 -4.09 0.31 12.78
C LEU A 432 -3.88 1.84 12.71
N PHE A 433 -4.22 2.46 11.57
CA PHE A 433 -4.05 3.91 11.36
C PHE A 433 -5.38 4.59 10.98
N PRO A 434 -6.39 4.63 11.86
CA PRO A 434 -7.72 5.12 11.51
C PRO A 434 -7.73 6.63 11.19
N THR A 435 -8.68 7.06 10.36
CA THR A 435 -8.85 8.50 10.05
C THR A 435 -9.48 9.30 11.20
N ARG A 436 -10.11 8.63 12.16
CA ARG A 436 -10.76 9.24 13.34
C ARG A 436 -10.49 8.39 14.58
N LEU A 437 -10.45 9.05 15.74
CA LEU A 437 -10.34 8.33 17.02
C LEU A 437 -11.67 7.60 17.31
N PRO A 438 -11.63 6.35 17.82
CA PRO A 438 -12.84 5.62 18.16
C PRO A 438 -13.66 6.35 19.23
N GLY A 439 -14.95 6.55 18.96
CA GLY A 439 -15.85 7.27 19.86
C GLY A 439 -16.10 8.74 19.53
N SER A 440 -15.41 9.30 18.52
CA SER A 440 -15.78 10.62 18.01
C SER A 440 -17.20 10.59 17.46
N SER A 441 -18.09 11.44 17.97
CA SER A 441 -19.48 11.60 17.53
C SER A 441 -19.53 12.26 16.14
N GLY A 442 -19.24 11.48 15.11
CA GLY A 442 -19.33 11.91 13.72
C GLY A 442 -19.93 10.80 12.89
N ARG A 443 -20.96 11.13 12.10
CA ARG A 443 -21.55 10.21 11.11
C ARG A 443 -20.41 9.59 10.29
N ARG A 444 -20.32 8.26 10.26
CA ARG A 444 -19.38 7.55 9.38
C ARG A 444 -19.76 7.96 7.96
N SER A 445 -18.93 8.77 7.31
CA SER A 445 -19.10 9.02 5.88
C SER A 445 -18.82 7.68 5.19
N ARG A 446 -19.81 7.13 4.50
CA ARG A 446 -19.61 5.94 3.63
C ARG A 446 -18.58 6.21 2.53
N MET A 447 -18.22 7.49 2.29
CA MET A 447 -17.33 7.98 1.24
C MET A 447 -15.94 8.46 1.73
N GLY A 448 -15.55 8.21 2.99
CA GLY A 448 -14.24 8.64 3.51
C GLY A 448 -13.15 7.57 3.36
N ALA A 449 -11.88 7.99 3.24
CA ALA A 449 -10.76 7.08 3.52
C ALA A 449 -10.90 6.53 4.95
N LEU A 450 -10.71 5.22 5.11
CA LEU A 450 -10.87 4.54 6.40
C LEU A 450 -9.56 4.53 7.20
N THR A 451 -8.43 4.78 6.53
CA THR A 451 -7.09 4.90 7.12
C THR A 451 -6.30 6.07 6.51
N TRP A 452 -5.11 6.34 7.04
CA TRP A 452 -4.25 7.46 6.68
C TRP A 452 -3.81 7.42 5.21
N GLY A 453 -4.37 8.33 4.40
CA GLY A 453 -3.83 8.70 3.09
C GLY A 453 -2.63 9.65 3.19
N SER A 454 -2.00 9.94 2.05
CA SER A 454 -0.77 10.75 1.96
C SER A 454 -0.86 12.08 2.72
N SER A 455 -1.93 12.84 2.52
CA SER A 455 -2.11 14.16 3.17
C SER A 455 -2.25 14.04 4.68
N LYS A 456 -2.94 13.00 5.17
CA LYS A 456 -3.05 12.74 6.61
C LYS A 456 -1.69 12.33 7.19
N VAL A 457 -0.97 11.42 6.53
CA VAL A 457 0.40 11.05 6.92
C VAL A 457 1.27 12.29 7.07
N THR A 458 1.35 13.15 6.05
CA THR A 458 2.17 14.36 6.10
C THR A 458 1.79 15.26 7.27
N ARG A 459 0.49 15.46 7.51
CA ARG A 459 -0.01 16.30 8.62
C ARG A 459 0.34 15.70 9.99
N GLU A 460 0.14 14.40 10.19
CA GLU A 460 0.43 13.79 11.49
C GLU A 460 1.95 13.67 11.75
N LEU A 461 2.77 13.52 10.70
CA LEU A 461 4.23 13.65 10.82
C LEU A 461 4.67 15.06 11.22
N GLN A 462 4.05 16.09 10.66
CA GLN A 462 4.30 17.48 11.08
C GLN A 462 3.86 17.70 12.53
N ARG A 463 2.66 17.21 12.92
CA ARG A 463 2.18 17.26 14.30
C ARG A 463 3.16 16.64 15.28
N LEU A 464 3.70 15.46 14.95
CA LEU A 464 4.72 14.79 15.75
C LEU A 464 5.95 15.68 15.92
N GLN A 465 6.50 16.18 14.82
CA GLN A 465 7.68 17.05 14.84
C GLN A 465 7.45 18.32 15.66
N ASP A 466 6.32 18.99 15.44
CA ASP A 466 5.98 20.24 16.15
C ASP A 466 5.80 19.99 17.64
N TRP A 467 5.10 18.92 18.02
CA TRP A 467 4.87 18.58 19.43
C TRP A 467 6.16 18.24 20.16
N VAL A 468 7.04 17.44 19.55
CA VAL A 468 8.35 17.14 20.15
C VAL A 468 9.16 18.43 20.34
N ASN A 469 9.23 19.26 19.29
CA ASN A 469 10.00 20.50 19.31
C ASN A 469 9.44 21.55 20.27
N SER A 470 8.14 21.54 20.57
CA SER A 470 7.54 22.44 21.57
C SER A 470 7.66 21.92 23.00
N THR A 471 7.71 20.60 23.18
CA THR A 471 7.62 19.96 24.51
C THR A 471 9.01 19.68 25.08
N PHE A 472 9.97 19.30 24.23
CA PHE A 472 11.28 18.82 24.65
C PHE A 472 12.41 19.65 24.07
N THR A 473 12.33 20.98 24.21
CA THR A 473 13.37 21.90 23.75
C THR A 473 14.68 21.64 24.51
N PRO A 474 15.77 21.27 23.82
CA PRO A 474 17.09 21.13 24.43
C PRO A 474 17.55 22.41 25.13
N ALA A 475 18.37 22.26 26.17
CA ALA A 475 18.88 23.37 26.98
C ALA A 475 19.77 24.36 26.19
N ASP A 476 20.33 23.93 25.07
CA ASP A 476 21.14 24.75 24.17
C ASP A 476 20.30 25.59 23.18
N GLY A 477 18.96 25.49 23.24
CA GLY A 477 18.03 26.24 22.39
C GLY A 477 17.92 25.71 20.96
N THR A 478 18.52 24.56 20.66
CA THR A 478 18.34 23.87 19.37
C THR A 478 16.94 23.25 19.26
N VAL A 479 16.60 22.69 18.09
CA VAL A 479 15.36 21.93 17.91
C VAL A 479 15.63 20.44 18.07
N ALA A 480 14.77 19.75 18.83
CA ALA A 480 14.90 18.33 19.10
C ALA A 480 14.84 17.46 17.83
N ILE A 481 14.01 17.83 16.85
CA ILE A 481 13.94 17.22 15.52
C ILE A 481 14.07 18.32 14.46
N PRO A 482 15.26 18.49 13.85
CA PRO A 482 15.48 19.48 12.81
C PRO A 482 14.58 19.29 11.58
N PRO A 483 14.10 20.38 10.94
CA PRO A 483 13.39 20.27 9.67
C PRO A 483 14.31 19.68 8.59
N ASP A 484 13.75 18.84 7.73
CA ASP A 484 14.53 18.26 6.63
C ASP A 484 14.87 19.34 5.59
N PRO A 485 16.14 19.46 5.16
CA PRO A 485 16.61 20.55 4.31
C PRO A 485 16.11 20.46 2.87
N ILE A 486 15.61 19.29 2.43
CA ILE A 486 15.22 19.07 1.04
C ILE A 486 13.72 19.35 0.88
N LYS A 487 12.88 18.67 1.65
CA LYS A 487 11.41 18.76 1.59
C LYS A 487 10.79 18.39 2.93
N HIS A 488 9.52 18.70 3.13
CA HIS A 488 8.75 18.16 4.26
C HIS A 488 8.81 16.62 4.34
N LEU A 489 8.64 16.11 5.56
CA LEU A 489 8.55 14.68 5.82
C LEU A 489 7.35 14.10 5.04
N HIS A 490 7.60 12.99 4.35
CA HIS A 490 6.59 12.31 3.56
C HIS A 490 6.82 10.80 3.65
N GLY A 491 5.74 10.02 3.84
CA GLY A 491 5.85 8.59 4.08
C GLY A 491 6.69 7.84 3.05
N SER A 492 6.60 8.23 1.76
CA SER A 492 7.33 7.57 0.67
C SER A 492 8.85 7.71 0.76
N ARG A 493 9.35 8.63 1.59
CA ARG A 493 10.79 8.86 1.78
C ARG A 493 11.42 7.85 2.73
N PHE A 494 10.69 7.33 3.73
CA PHE A 494 11.21 6.40 4.73
C PHE A 494 11.83 5.14 4.12
N ARG A 495 11.08 4.44 3.26
CA ARG A 495 11.57 3.23 2.57
C ARG A 495 12.87 3.49 1.81
N ARG A 496 12.99 4.64 1.14
CA ARG A 496 14.18 5.00 0.37
C ARG A 496 15.36 5.36 1.27
N THR A 497 15.11 6.04 2.39
CA THR A 497 16.12 6.31 3.41
C THR A 497 16.65 5.01 4.02
N LEU A 498 15.78 4.08 4.42
CA LEU A 498 16.20 2.78 4.96
C LEU A 498 16.98 1.97 3.92
N ALA A 499 16.47 1.87 2.69
CA ALA A 499 17.11 1.10 1.62
C ALA A 499 18.54 1.55 1.37
N TYR A 500 18.80 2.87 1.42
CA TYR A 500 20.14 3.41 1.29
C TYR A 500 21.10 2.93 2.38
N PHE A 501 20.63 2.83 3.64
CA PHE A 501 21.46 2.36 4.75
C PHE A 501 21.67 0.85 4.70
N ILE A 502 20.61 0.06 4.44
CA ILE A 502 20.71 -1.40 4.34
C ILE A 502 21.74 -1.78 3.29
N VAL A 503 21.64 -1.19 2.10
CA VAL A 503 22.51 -1.51 0.97
C VAL A 503 23.98 -1.19 1.24
N ARG A 504 24.28 -0.27 2.18
CA ARG A 504 25.66 0.10 2.58
C ARG A 504 26.22 -0.73 3.75
N ARG A 505 25.53 -1.79 4.16
CA ARG A 505 26.03 -2.76 5.15
C ARG A 505 26.52 -3.99 4.40
N PRO A 506 27.50 -4.75 4.95
CA PRO A 506 27.89 -6.03 4.37
C PRO A 506 26.68 -6.92 4.09
N ARG A 507 26.61 -7.50 2.88
CA ARG A 507 25.48 -8.32 2.37
C ARG A 507 24.17 -7.53 2.24
N GLY A 508 24.25 -6.21 2.26
CA GLY A 508 23.13 -5.27 2.29
C GLY A 508 22.30 -5.29 1.02
N LEU A 509 22.94 -5.53 -0.13
CA LEU A 509 22.22 -5.67 -1.40
C LEU A 509 21.26 -6.86 -1.40
N ILE A 510 21.71 -8.00 -0.87
CA ILE A 510 20.91 -9.24 -0.75
C ILE A 510 19.74 -9.01 0.21
N ALA A 511 20.04 -8.46 1.39
CA ALA A 511 19.05 -8.13 2.40
C ALA A 511 17.97 -7.16 1.85
N ALA A 512 18.38 -6.13 1.10
CA ALA A 512 17.46 -5.21 0.47
C ALA A 512 16.62 -5.86 -0.63
N ALA A 513 17.20 -6.72 -1.48
CA ALA A 513 16.47 -7.44 -2.53
C ALA A 513 15.37 -8.34 -1.93
N LEU A 514 15.71 -9.08 -0.87
CA LEU A 514 14.78 -9.93 -0.11
C LEU A 514 13.69 -9.11 0.60
N GLN A 515 14.08 -8.09 1.38
CA GLN A 515 13.13 -7.26 2.15
C GLN A 515 12.13 -6.55 1.22
N TYR A 516 12.62 -6.03 0.09
CA TYR A 516 11.82 -5.20 -0.81
C TYR A 516 11.11 -5.95 -1.92
N GLY A 517 11.39 -7.25 -2.09
CA GLY A 517 10.81 -8.08 -3.15
C GLY A 517 11.24 -7.61 -4.55
N HIS A 518 12.48 -7.14 -4.69
CA HIS A 518 13.04 -6.72 -5.96
C HIS A 518 14.05 -7.78 -6.43
N LEU A 519 13.64 -8.68 -7.31
CA LEU A 519 14.52 -9.71 -7.91
C LEU A 519 15.67 -9.10 -8.72
N LYS A 520 15.52 -7.86 -9.19
CA LYS A 520 16.54 -7.16 -9.95
C LYS A 520 17.40 -6.28 -9.03
N THR A 521 18.65 -6.68 -8.85
CA THR A 521 19.71 -5.89 -8.17
C THR A 521 19.79 -4.45 -8.69
N LYS A 522 19.45 -4.18 -9.96
CA LYS A 522 19.38 -2.83 -10.57
C LYS A 522 18.38 -1.87 -9.91
N VAL A 523 17.24 -2.36 -9.38
CA VAL A 523 16.29 -1.51 -8.61
C VAL A 523 16.89 -1.17 -7.24
N THR A 524 17.64 -2.11 -6.66
CA THR A 524 18.38 -1.91 -5.41
C THR A 524 19.52 -0.91 -5.58
N LEU A 525 20.24 -0.97 -6.71
CA LEU A 525 21.28 -0.02 -7.10
C LEU A 525 20.73 1.41 -7.28
N ASN A 526 19.50 1.57 -7.76
CA ASN A 526 18.85 2.88 -7.80
C ASN A 526 18.60 3.49 -6.39
N TYR A 527 18.57 2.70 -5.32
CA TYR A 527 18.54 3.23 -3.94
C TYR A 527 19.89 3.79 -3.50
N ALA A 528 20.99 3.35 -4.12
CA ALA A 528 22.34 3.73 -3.75
C ALA A 528 22.97 4.82 -4.63
N ALA A 529 22.47 5.01 -5.86
CA ALA A 529 22.96 6.02 -6.79
C ALA A 529 22.59 7.44 -6.33
N GLN A 530 23.40 8.04 -5.45
CA GLN A 530 23.81 9.45 -5.40
C GLN A 530 24.90 9.63 -4.31
N GLY A 531 26.10 10.05 -4.72
CA GLY A 531 26.99 10.87 -3.87
C GLY A 531 28.33 10.27 -3.42
N ASP A 532 28.66 9.02 -3.73
CA ASP A 532 29.98 8.45 -3.40
C ASP A 532 30.27 7.22 -4.27
N ASP A 533 31.23 7.32 -5.19
CA ASP A 533 31.56 6.26 -6.16
C ASP A 533 32.45 5.17 -5.55
N SER A 534 33.07 5.43 -4.37
CA SER A 534 33.97 4.49 -3.68
C SER A 534 33.31 3.18 -3.24
N TRP A 535 31.99 3.19 -3.04
CA TRP A 535 31.21 2.03 -2.59
C TRP A 535 30.66 1.17 -3.74
N LEU A 536 30.71 1.64 -5.00
CA LEU A 536 30.33 0.82 -6.17
C LEU A 536 31.21 -0.43 -6.32
N ASP A 537 32.41 -0.41 -5.73
CA ASP A 537 33.31 -1.55 -5.71
C ASP A 537 32.89 -2.61 -4.65
N ASP A 538 32.38 -2.18 -3.49
CA ASP A 538 31.82 -3.08 -2.46
C ASP A 538 30.55 -3.78 -2.95
N VAL A 539 29.72 -3.07 -3.72
CA VAL A 539 28.56 -3.63 -4.43
C VAL A 539 28.92 -4.79 -5.31
N ALA A 540 30.02 -4.66 -6.06
CA ALA A 540 30.44 -5.67 -7.00
C ALA A 540 30.88 -6.93 -6.25
N VAL A 541 31.55 -6.77 -5.10
CA VAL A 541 31.95 -7.87 -4.21
C VAL A 541 30.73 -8.54 -3.59
N GLU A 542 29.78 -7.79 -3.03
CA GLU A 542 28.54 -8.36 -2.47
C GLU A 542 27.70 -9.08 -3.51
N ARG A 543 27.64 -8.53 -4.74
CA ARG A 543 26.99 -9.23 -5.86
C ARG A 543 27.71 -10.54 -6.19
N LEU A 544 29.05 -10.56 -6.14
CA LEU A 544 29.83 -11.77 -6.36
C LEU A 544 29.58 -12.80 -5.25
N GLU A 545 29.56 -12.39 -3.98
CA GLU A 545 29.22 -13.26 -2.84
C GLU A 545 27.82 -13.86 -3.00
N MET A 546 26.82 -13.04 -3.34
CA MET A 546 25.45 -13.51 -3.61
C MET A 546 25.41 -14.57 -4.71
N VAL A 547 26.10 -14.32 -5.82
CA VAL A 547 26.16 -15.24 -6.97
C VAL A 547 26.85 -16.55 -6.58
N LEU A 548 27.93 -16.49 -5.80
CA LEU A 548 28.68 -17.65 -5.35
C LEU A 548 27.85 -18.51 -4.38
N GLU A 549 27.23 -17.91 -3.37
CA GLU A 549 26.37 -18.64 -2.41
C GLU A 549 25.17 -19.28 -3.09
N GLN A 550 24.51 -18.55 -3.99
CA GLN A 550 23.38 -19.10 -4.73
C GLN A 550 23.83 -20.28 -5.60
N SER A 551 24.96 -20.15 -6.29
CA SER A 551 25.51 -21.22 -7.13
C SER A 551 25.94 -22.43 -6.31
N GLU A 552 26.47 -22.22 -5.11
CA GLU A 552 26.83 -23.27 -4.15
C GLU A 552 25.61 -24.00 -3.58
N ASP A 553 24.56 -23.27 -3.18
CA ASP A 553 23.30 -23.87 -2.73
C ASP A 553 22.63 -24.68 -3.86
N ASP A 554 22.56 -24.10 -5.07
CA ASP A 554 22.00 -24.78 -6.25
C ASP A 554 22.80 -26.04 -6.61
N TRP A 555 24.13 -26.01 -6.52
CA TRP A 555 24.98 -27.17 -6.78
C TRP A 555 24.87 -28.24 -5.69
N THR A 556 25.02 -27.84 -4.42
CA THR A 556 25.03 -28.77 -3.28
C THR A 556 23.74 -29.58 -3.25
N ARG A 557 22.59 -28.92 -3.45
CA ARG A 557 21.29 -29.59 -3.53
C ARG A 557 21.18 -30.59 -4.67
N LEU A 558 21.75 -30.27 -5.85
CA LEU A 558 21.79 -31.17 -6.99
C LEU A 558 22.73 -32.37 -6.75
N ASP A 559 23.93 -32.13 -6.20
CA ASP A 559 24.99 -33.13 -6.01
C ASP A 559 24.62 -34.14 -4.91
N GLU A 560 24.03 -33.67 -3.81
CA GLU A 560 23.52 -34.52 -2.73
C GLU A 560 22.25 -35.30 -3.12
N GLY A 561 21.72 -35.07 -4.33
CA GLY A 561 20.45 -35.67 -4.78
C GLY A 561 19.21 -35.15 -4.04
N ASN A 562 19.36 -34.03 -3.33
CA ASN A 562 18.33 -33.39 -2.50
C ASN A 562 17.38 -32.47 -3.31
N GLU A 563 17.68 -32.21 -4.58
CA GLU A 563 16.84 -31.38 -5.45
C GLU A 563 16.71 -31.96 -6.85
N HIS A 564 15.47 -32.24 -7.23
CA HIS A 564 15.08 -32.50 -8.60
C HIS A 564 14.78 -31.20 -9.34
N VAL A 565 15.12 -31.17 -10.64
CA VAL A 565 14.86 -30.02 -11.52
C VAL A 565 14.19 -30.46 -12.81
N SER A 566 13.06 -29.84 -13.12
CA SER A 566 12.24 -30.10 -14.31
C SER A 566 12.02 -28.83 -15.14
N GLY A 567 11.38 -28.98 -16.30
CA GLY A 567 11.08 -27.88 -17.22
C GLY A 567 12.05 -27.73 -18.40
N PRO A 568 11.74 -26.85 -19.37
CA PRO A 568 12.50 -26.71 -20.62
C PRO A 568 14.00 -26.40 -20.42
N ALA A 569 14.35 -25.65 -19.38
CA ALA A 569 15.72 -25.27 -19.08
C ALA A 569 16.41 -26.19 -18.05
N ALA A 570 15.79 -27.28 -17.61
CA ALA A 570 16.33 -28.13 -16.53
C ALA A 570 17.74 -28.69 -16.82
N ALA A 571 17.99 -29.12 -18.07
CA ALA A 571 19.30 -29.60 -18.47
C ALA A 571 20.36 -28.49 -18.45
N GLU A 572 19.97 -27.27 -18.78
CA GLU A 572 20.87 -26.11 -18.72
C GLU A 572 21.09 -25.65 -17.28
N TYR A 573 20.04 -25.65 -16.45
CA TYR A 573 20.15 -25.40 -15.01
C TYR A 573 21.23 -26.31 -14.40
N ARG A 574 21.08 -27.63 -14.57
CA ARG A 574 22.06 -28.62 -14.07
C ARG A 574 23.46 -28.35 -14.63
N ARG A 575 23.59 -28.04 -15.92
CA ARG A 575 24.88 -27.76 -16.57
C ARG A 575 25.56 -26.52 -15.98
N ARG A 576 24.82 -25.42 -15.78
CA ARG A 576 25.37 -24.16 -15.26
C ARG A 576 25.70 -24.27 -13.78
N SER A 577 24.86 -24.94 -12.97
CA SER A 577 25.15 -25.22 -11.56
C SER A 577 26.38 -26.13 -11.41
N ALA A 578 26.51 -27.20 -12.21
CA ALA A 578 27.70 -28.05 -12.23
C ALA A 578 28.96 -27.32 -12.71
N GLY A 579 28.82 -26.43 -13.71
CA GLY A 579 29.91 -25.60 -14.19
C GLY A 579 30.43 -24.63 -13.14
N ALA A 580 29.55 -24.08 -12.30
CA ALA A 580 29.92 -23.16 -11.22
C ALA A 580 30.66 -23.85 -10.06
N ALA A 581 30.36 -25.13 -9.79
CA ALA A 581 31.01 -25.93 -8.75
C ALA A 581 32.53 -26.06 -8.92
N VAL A 582 33.03 -26.04 -10.17
CA VAL A 582 34.46 -26.13 -10.50
C VAL A 582 35.25 -24.88 -10.07
N PHE A 583 34.57 -23.77 -9.73
CA PHE A 583 35.19 -22.47 -9.45
C PHE A 583 35.26 -22.10 -7.96
N LEU A 584 34.83 -22.97 -7.06
CA LEU A 584 34.88 -22.80 -5.60
C LEU A 584 36.32 -23.01 -5.07
N GLY A 585 37.16 -21.96 -5.15
CA GLY A 585 38.52 -22.02 -4.58
C GLY A 585 39.47 -20.86 -4.90
N ARG A 586 39.03 -19.79 -5.58
CA ARG A 586 39.90 -18.65 -5.91
C ARG A 586 39.80 -17.52 -4.88
N THR A 587 40.93 -17.15 -4.29
CA THR A 587 41.07 -15.95 -3.45
C THR A 587 40.95 -14.69 -4.30
N VAL A 588 40.05 -13.76 -3.94
CA VAL A 588 39.99 -12.41 -4.53
C VAL A 588 41.22 -11.63 -4.10
N ARG A 589 42.21 -11.47 -4.98
CA ARG A 589 43.48 -10.76 -4.68
C ARG A 589 43.42 -9.25 -4.96
N ALA A 590 42.47 -8.80 -5.78
CA ALA A 590 42.27 -7.39 -6.16
C ALA A 590 40.86 -7.16 -6.73
N GLN A 591 40.25 -5.99 -6.50
CA GLN A 591 38.87 -5.65 -6.90
C GLN A 591 38.62 -5.67 -8.41
N ALA A 592 39.60 -5.34 -9.25
CA ALA A 592 39.50 -5.51 -10.71
C ALA A 592 39.24 -6.97 -11.14
N SER A 593 39.53 -7.94 -10.25
CA SER A 593 39.25 -9.35 -10.46
C SER A 593 37.77 -9.70 -10.23
N VAL A 594 37.00 -8.87 -9.52
CA VAL A 594 35.59 -9.12 -9.17
C VAL A 594 34.71 -9.12 -10.40
N LYS A 595 34.89 -8.16 -11.30
CA LYS A 595 34.15 -8.13 -12.58
C LYS A 595 34.43 -9.38 -13.42
N ARG A 596 35.70 -9.80 -13.50
CA ARG A 596 36.10 -11.04 -14.20
C ARG A 596 35.54 -12.29 -13.54
N LEU A 597 35.51 -12.34 -12.21
CA LEU A 597 34.94 -13.45 -11.45
C LEU A 597 33.42 -13.50 -11.62
N LEU A 598 32.73 -12.36 -11.59
CA LEU A 598 31.30 -12.28 -11.91
C LEU A 598 31.01 -12.80 -13.32
N GLU A 599 31.77 -12.37 -14.33
CA GLU A 599 31.64 -12.87 -15.71
C GLU A 599 31.89 -14.38 -15.84
N GLN A 600 32.62 -14.99 -14.90
CA GLN A 600 32.99 -16.42 -14.91
C GLN A 600 32.11 -17.29 -14.01
N SER A 601 31.57 -16.73 -12.92
CA SER A 601 30.84 -17.43 -11.86
C SER A 601 29.33 -17.19 -11.89
N ASP A 602 28.85 -16.15 -12.58
CA ASP A 602 27.42 -15.90 -12.75
C ASP A 602 26.79 -16.98 -13.65
N THR A 603 26.02 -17.87 -13.03
CA THR A 603 25.25 -18.92 -13.72
C THR A 603 24.09 -18.33 -14.53
N ASP A 604 23.79 -17.05 -14.35
CA ASP A 604 22.64 -16.36 -14.94
C ASP A 604 21.34 -17.14 -14.70
N ILE A 605 21.26 -17.81 -13.53
CA ILE A 605 20.09 -18.48 -12.98
C ILE A 605 19.44 -17.52 -12.00
N HIS A 606 18.16 -17.20 -12.23
CA HIS A 606 17.40 -16.24 -11.42
C HIS A 606 16.22 -16.95 -10.77
N HIS A 607 16.23 -17.05 -9.44
CA HIS A 607 15.13 -17.64 -8.67
C HIS A 607 13.99 -16.63 -8.48
N GLY A 608 12.77 -17.01 -8.86
CA GLY A 608 11.54 -16.21 -8.81
C GLY A 608 10.45 -16.81 -7.90
N GLU A 609 9.20 -16.37 -8.03
CA GLU A 609 8.07 -16.86 -7.23
C GLU A 609 7.59 -18.24 -7.74
N ALA A 610 8.16 -19.31 -7.18
CA ALA A 610 7.88 -20.71 -7.55
C ALA A 610 8.32 -21.09 -8.97
N MET A 611 9.45 -20.54 -9.41
CA MET A 611 10.08 -20.86 -10.70
C MET A 611 11.51 -20.32 -10.73
N ALA A 612 12.39 -20.98 -11.49
CA ALA A 612 13.73 -20.48 -11.80
C ALA A 612 13.83 -20.10 -13.29
N CYS A 613 14.52 -19.00 -13.60
CA CYS A 613 14.83 -18.59 -14.97
C CYS A 613 16.32 -18.78 -15.25
N VAL A 614 16.64 -19.74 -16.10
CA VAL A 614 17.99 -19.92 -16.66
C VAL A 614 18.12 -18.96 -17.83
N HIS A 615 18.56 -17.74 -17.55
CA HIS A 615 18.43 -16.63 -18.47
C HIS A 615 19.33 -16.80 -19.71
N ARG A 616 18.74 -16.47 -20.85
CA ARG A 616 19.31 -16.43 -22.19
C ARG A 616 18.55 -15.37 -22.95
N ALA A 617 19.23 -14.31 -23.36
CA ALA A 617 18.60 -13.12 -23.93
C ALA A 617 17.84 -13.40 -25.24
N GLU A 618 18.27 -14.41 -26.03
CA GLU A 618 17.64 -14.77 -27.30
C GLU A 618 16.31 -15.50 -27.11
N THR A 619 16.21 -16.33 -26.07
CA THR A 619 15.05 -17.20 -25.79
C THR A 619 14.14 -16.67 -24.69
N ALA A 620 14.53 -15.58 -24.02
CA ALA A 620 13.72 -14.92 -23.00
C ALA A 620 12.46 -14.27 -23.61
N GLU A 621 11.30 -14.90 -23.40
CA GLU A 621 9.99 -14.38 -23.84
C GLU A 621 9.69 -13.01 -23.22
N CYS A 622 10.09 -12.79 -21.97
CA CYS A 622 9.95 -11.49 -21.31
C CYS A 622 10.73 -10.37 -22.03
N ARG A 623 11.88 -10.69 -22.64
CA ARG A 623 12.70 -9.75 -23.40
C ARG A 623 12.10 -9.49 -24.78
N LYS A 624 11.60 -10.53 -25.46
CA LYS A 624 10.88 -10.38 -26.73
C LYS A 624 9.67 -9.47 -26.55
N GLU A 625 8.91 -9.67 -25.48
CA GLU A 625 7.77 -8.82 -25.13
C GLU A 625 8.19 -7.35 -24.90
N LYS A 626 9.29 -7.10 -24.16
CA LYS A 626 9.82 -5.72 -23.98
C LYS A 626 10.16 -5.05 -25.31
N LEU A 627 10.83 -5.78 -26.19
CA LEU A 627 11.22 -5.27 -27.51
C LEU A 627 9.99 -4.95 -28.37
N LEU A 628 8.98 -5.83 -28.35
CA LEU A 628 7.70 -5.59 -29.03
C LEU A 628 6.98 -4.34 -28.49
N LEU A 629 7.10 -4.07 -27.20
CA LEU A 629 6.50 -2.91 -26.53
C LEU A 629 7.34 -1.62 -26.64
N GLY A 630 8.45 -1.63 -27.40
CA GLY A 630 9.36 -0.49 -27.53
C GLY A 630 10.04 -0.08 -26.21
N LEU A 631 10.11 -1.00 -25.26
CA LEU A 631 10.75 -0.79 -23.96
C LEU A 631 12.24 -1.13 -24.05
N PRO A 632 13.09 -0.51 -23.21
CA PRO A 632 14.48 -0.93 -23.10
C PRO A 632 14.57 -2.40 -22.73
N ALA A 633 15.22 -3.19 -23.58
CA ALA A 633 15.55 -4.58 -23.28
C ALA A 633 16.72 -4.59 -22.29
N ASP A 634 16.42 -5.01 -21.06
CA ASP A 634 17.43 -5.17 -20.01
C ASP A 634 18.18 -6.50 -20.17
N ASP A 635 19.39 -6.58 -19.58
CA ASP A 635 20.26 -7.77 -19.57
C ASP A 635 19.83 -8.85 -18.54
N GLY A 636 18.54 -8.99 -18.25
CA GLY A 636 18.07 -9.97 -17.26
C GLY A 636 16.57 -10.26 -17.33
N PRO A 637 16.09 -11.31 -16.65
CA PRO A 637 14.70 -11.72 -16.72
C PRO A 637 13.77 -10.71 -16.05
N ASP A 638 12.52 -10.68 -16.50
CA ASP A 638 11.47 -9.87 -15.91
C ASP A 638 10.26 -10.77 -15.62
N GLU A 639 10.09 -11.09 -14.35
CA GLU A 639 9.06 -12.01 -13.86
C GLU A 639 7.65 -11.55 -14.23
N SER A 640 7.40 -10.23 -14.23
CA SER A 640 6.08 -9.68 -14.58
C SER A 640 5.68 -9.95 -16.03
N LEU A 641 6.68 -10.18 -16.89
CA LEU A 641 6.61 -10.45 -18.33
C LEU A 641 6.85 -11.92 -18.67
N CYS A 642 7.02 -12.78 -17.66
CA CYS A 642 7.31 -14.18 -17.88
C CYS A 642 6.08 -14.93 -18.40
N ARG A 643 6.30 -15.90 -19.29
CA ARG A 643 5.26 -16.77 -19.86
C ARG A 643 5.57 -18.21 -19.48
N SER A 644 4.56 -18.99 -19.12
CA SER A 644 4.72 -20.40 -18.73
C SER A 644 5.30 -21.29 -19.83
N THR A 645 5.21 -20.85 -21.09
CA THR A 645 5.81 -21.53 -22.26
C THR A 645 7.25 -21.09 -22.54
N CYS A 646 7.86 -20.24 -21.70
CA CYS A 646 9.20 -19.74 -21.94
C CYS A 646 10.24 -20.87 -21.82
N ALA A 647 11.11 -20.98 -22.82
CA ALA A 647 12.16 -21.99 -22.88
C ALA A 647 13.23 -21.83 -21.78
N ASN A 648 13.27 -20.69 -21.09
CA ASN A 648 14.23 -20.41 -20.01
C ASN A 648 13.74 -20.89 -18.63
N LEU A 649 12.56 -21.49 -18.53
CA LEU A 649 12.00 -21.92 -17.25
C LEU A 649 12.56 -23.26 -16.79
N ALA A 650 12.92 -23.31 -15.51
CA ALA A 650 13.20 -24.51 -14.75
C ALA A 650 12.38 -24.48 -13.45
N TYR A 651 12.05 -25.65 -12.93
CA TYR A 651 11.30 -25.82 -11.69
C TYR A 651 12.06 -26.77 -10.79
N THR A 652 12.40 -26.29 -9.60
CA THR A 652 13.09 -27.04 -8.55
C THR A 652 12.09 -27.63 -7.54
N ASP A 653 12.52 -28.57 -6.69
CA ASP A 653 11.66 -29.12 -5.62
C ASP A 653 11.11 -28.03 -4.67
N ARG A 654 11.89 -26.98 -4.38
CA ARG A 654 11.44 -25.81 -3.60
C ARG A 654 10.35 -25.01 -4.30
N ASP A 655 10.42 -24.88 -5.63
CA ASP A 655 9.37 -24.24 -6.44
C ASP A 655 8.08 -25.06 -6.39
N ILE A 656 8.20 -26.39 -6.48
CA ILE A 656 7.06 -27.30 -6.38
C ILE A 656 6.45 -27.28 -4.99
N ALA A 657 7.24 -27.19 -3.92
CA ALA A 657 6.72 -27.03 -2.57
C ALA A 657 5.89 -25.74 -2.42
N GLU A 658 6.33 -24.64 -3.02
CA GLU A 658 5.57 -23.39 -3.06
C GLU A 658 4.29 -23.51 -3.91
N HIS A 659 4.37 -24.15 -5.07
CA HIS A 659 3.20 -24.48 -5.89
C HIS A 659 2.17 -25.32 -5.12
N ARG A 660 2.61 -26.32 -4.35
CA ARG A 660 1.76 -27.14 -3.48
C ARG A 660 1.09 -26.33 -2.37
N ARG A 661 1.77 -25.33 -1.79
CA ARG A 661 1.17 -24.40 -0.81
C ARG A 661 0.11 -23.50 -1.45
N ARG A 662 0.33 -23.04 -2.69
CA ARG A 662 -0.55 -22.10 -3.41
C ARG A 662 -1.77 -22.78 -4.04
N LEU A 663 -1.65 -24.04 -4.45
CA LEU A 663 -2.69 -24.76 -5.18
C LEU A 663 -4.03 -24.83 -4.42
N PRO A 664 -4.10 -25.24 -3.14
CA PRO A 664 -5.37 -25.29 -2.40
C PRO A 664 -6.09 -23.93 -2.33
N VAL A 665 -5.33 -22.83 -2.23
CA VAL A 665 -5.90 -21.47 -2.20
C VAL A 665 -6.58 -21.13 -3.54
N LEU A 666 -5.94 -21.50 -4.66
CA LEU A 666 -6.49 -21.29 -6.00
C LEU A 666 -7.67 -22.20 -6.30
N GLU A 667 -7.66 -23.44 -5.81
CA GLU A 667 -8.79 -24.36 -5.96
C GLU A 667 -10.02 -23.90 -5.18
N VAL A 668 -9.83 -23.38 -3.96
CA VAL A 668 -10.91 -22.75 -3.18
C VAL A 668 -11.47 -21.54 -3.93
N GLU A 669 -10.61 -20.67 -4.47
CA GLU A 669 -11.03 -19.51 -5.27
C GLU A 669 -11.76 -19.92 -6.57
N ALA A 670 -11.33 -21.01 -7.22
CA ALA A 670 -11.95 -21.53 -8.43
C ALA A 670 -13.36 -22.08 -8.17
N ARG A 671 -13.59 -22.68 -6.99
CA ARG A 671 -14.87 -23.30 -6.60
C ARG A 671 -15.81 -22.36 -5.84
N ASP A 672 -15.33 -21.22 -5.35
CA ASP A 672 -16.12 -20.28 -4.56
C ASP A 672 -17.21 -19.58 -5.41
N PRO A 673 -18.51 -19.89 -5.22
CA PRO A 673 -19.58 -19.29 -6.00
C PRO A 673 -19.69 -17.76 -5.83
N MET A 674 -19.13 -17.21 -4.76
CA MET A 674 -19.08 -15.77 -4.48
C MET A 674 -17.95 -15.04 -5.23
N THR A 675 -16.97 -15.77 -5.73
CA THR A 675 -15.90 -15.23 -6.58
C THR A 675 -16.42 -14.98 -8.00
N PRO A 676 -16.19 -13.80 -8.63
CA PRO A 676 -16.67 -13.51 -9.98
C PRO A 676 -16.18 -14.54 -11.03
N ARG A 677 -17.05 -14.90 -11.99
CA ARG A 677 -16.77 -15.96 -12.98
C ARG A 677 -15.41 -15.80 -13.70
N PRO A 678 -15.00 -14.62 -14.20
CA PRO A 678 -13.68 -14.48 -14.82
C PRO A 678 -12.50 -14.77 -13.88
N ARG A 679 -12.68 -14.55 -12.57
CA ARG A 679 -11.68 -14.90 -11.54
C ARG A 679 -11.71 -16.37 -11.20
N ARG A 680 -12.89 -16.98 -11.08
CA ARG A 680 -13.00 -18.44 -10.92
C ARG A 680 -12.36 -19.17 -12.09
N ASP A 681 -12.68 -18.75 -13.30
CA ASP A 681 -12.13 -19.34 -14.53
C ASP A 681 -10.60 -19.16 -14.57
N ARG A 682 -10.08 -18.00 -14.16
CA ARG A 682 -8.63 -17.78 -14.07
C ARG A 682 -7.97 -18.54 -12.92
N ALA A 683 -8.62 -18.63 -11.76
CA ALA A 683 -8.13 -19.43 -10.64
C ALA A 683 -8.11 -20.91 -11.02
N ALA A 684 -9.11 -21.38 -11.76
CA ALA A 684 -9.15 -22.71 -12.35
C ALA A 684 -8.04 -22.90 -13.39
N VAL A 685 -7.81 -21.95 -14.29
CA VAL A 685 -6.70 -22.00 -15.27
C VAL A 685 -5.34 -22.00 -14.57
N LYS A 686 -5.14 -21.15 -13.54
CA LYS A 686 -3.89 -21.10 -12.76
C LYS A 686 -3.69 -22.37 -11.93
N ALA A 687 -4.74 -22.89 -11.30
CA ALA A 687 -4.71 -24.15 -10.59
C ALA A 687 -4.35 -25.28 -11.54
N ALA A 688 -4.98 -25.34 -12.72
CA ALA A 688 -4.65 -26.33 -13.75
C ALA A 688 -3.21 -26.20 -14.27
N GLN A 689 -2.71 -24.96 -14.46
CA GLN A 689 -1.31 -24.71 -14.82
C GLN A 689 -0.35 -25.20 -13.74
N ILE A 690 -0.63 -24.89 -12.46
CA ILE A 690 0.18 -25.34 -11.34
C ILE A 690 0.13 -26.86 -11.21
N CYS A 691 -1.04 -27.48 -11.32
CA CYS A 691 -1.18 -28.94 -11.34
C CYS A 691 -0.33 -29.55 -12.45
N ALA A 692 -0.41 -29.02 -13.68
CA ALA A 692 0.38 -29.53 -14.80
C ALA A 692 1.89 -29.39 -14.57
N VAL A 693 2.35 -28.30 -13.93
CA VAL A 693 3.75 -28.12 -13.56
C VAL A 693 4.18 -29.14 -12.48
N ILE A 694 3.36 -29.33 -11.44
CA ILE A 694 3.61 -30.32 -10.38
C ILE A 694 3.67 -31.73 -10.97
N GLU A 695 2.67 -32.11 -11.78
CA GLU A 695 2.59 -33.42 -12.44
C GLU A 695 3.79 -33.67 -13.36
N LEU A 696 4.17 -32.69 -14.18
CA LEU A 696 5.34 -32.80 -15.06
C LEU A 696 6.64 -32.91 -14.26
N HIS A 697 6.75 -32.18 -13.14
CA HIS A 697 7.91 -32.26 -12.27
C HIS A 697 8.03 -33.65 -11.63
N GLU A 698 6.95 -34.19 -11.08
CA GLU A 698 6.96 -35.54 -10.50
C GLU A 698 7.17 -36.63 -11.55
N ALA A 699 6.55 -36.51 -12.74
CA ALA A 699 6.71 -37.47 -13.83
C ALA A 699 8.12 -37.47 -14.44
N SER A 700 8.86 -36.37 -14.31
CA SER A 700 10.25 -36.26 -14.76
C SER A 700 11.27 -36.64 -13.70
N ARG A 701 10.82 -37.04 -12.50
CA ARG A 701 11.70 -37.47 -11.42
C ARG A 701 12.34 -38.80 -11.80
N PRO A 702 13.68 -38.93 -11.75
CA PRO A 702 14.33 -40.20 -12.04
C PRO A 702 13.91 -41.24 -10.99
N GLU A 703 13.53 -42.44 -11.44
CA GLU A 703 13.30 -43.57 -10.53
C GLU A 703 14.57 -43.81 -9.71
N SER A 704 14.46 -43.75 -8.39
CA SER A 704 15.57 -44.07 -7.50
C SER A 704 16.04 -45.49 -7.83
N ALA A 705 17.30 -45.63 -8.23
CA ALA A 705 17.91 -46.93 -8.44
C ALA A 705 17.78 -47.74 -7.15
N GLN A 706 16.81 -48.65 -7.11
CA GLN A 706 16.79 -49.73 -6.16
C GLN A 706 18.11 -50.48 -6.36
N VAL A 707 18.98 -50.38 -5.37
CA VAL A 707 20.13 -51.27 -5.24
C VAL A 707 19.55 -52.68 -5.07
N GLU A 708 19.30 -53.37 -6.19
CA GLU A 708 19.08 -54.81 -6.20
C GLU A 708 20.39 -55.46 -5.73
N GLY A 709 20.42 -55.78 -4.43
CA GLY A 709 21.38 -56.69 -3.84
C GLY A 709 21.16 -58.11 -4.40
N GLY A 710 21.64 -58.34 -5.62
CA GLY A 710 21.76 -59.67 -6.22
C GLY A 710 22.86 -60.48 -5.56
N ARG A 711 22.51 -61.24 -4.52
CA ARG A 711 23.25 -62.45 -4.12
C ARG A 711 22.91 -63.57 -5.09
N VAL A 712 23.88 -64.08 -5.85
CA VAL A 712 23.96 -65.50 -6.23
C VAL A 712 25.42 -65.93 -6.42
N ALA A 713 25.82 -66.91 -5.60
CA ALA A 713 26.93 -67.88 -5.67
C ALA A 713 28.36 -67.39 -5.94
#